data_AF-G2KUD9-F1
#
_entry.id   AF-G2KUD9-F1
#
_cell.length_a   1.000
_cell.length_b   1.000
_cell.length_c   1.000
_cell.angle_alpha   90.00
_cell.angle_beta   90.00
_cell.angle_gamma   90.00
#
_symmetry.space_group_name_H-M   'P 1'
#
loop_
_entity.id
_entity.type
_entity.pdbx_description
1 polymer ?
#
loop_
_entity_poly.entity_id
_entity_poly.type
_entity_poly.pdbx_seq_one_letter_code
_entity_poly.pdbx_strand_id
1 'polypeptide(L)'
;MPTSINIFDEPQLNNNQAEKPFVIGKVVTTFFEGADSFYKVLLVKVEKTNTDWTEEEIVVTGNFADIAEETSYRFVGKLVDHPRYGKQFQADNYERASQSSPEGLIKYLASDDFPGIGKKTAQKVVETLGTDLIEKIISDPTTIKKVGLNSKQNQTIVDGLRNNNGAEQVIVGLNGYGFGSALAAAILKKYHEKALKVIQENPYQLVEDIKNISFKRADQIASKVGIEYNSAGRLRAGLLTTLTRLSIRNGNTYSNSKELINASFEILDTDPQQQIDNQKLAQELKELVKDHKIEVDDGKIYLKYLYDDEWKIAENAKRIIDDKQSSTKDYKTTIHEVENEAKIKYDDSQIAAINAALENQIFILTGGPGTGKTTIINGIVKSFAKVNKLSLDVNKYKDDAFPVLLAAPTGRAAKKMSESTGIPAATIHRLLGLNGNDEEDGNDIDGQLLIIDEMSMVDTELFTKLMKSIPTGMKVILVGDKDQLPSVGPGQVFYDLIRSEVIPKIELNQIHRQGDGSTIIQLAHEIKNGEIPQTLLDKEKDRSFIQCNTSQVVKVIDQVVAKAKERKFTATDIQVLAPMYRGEAGIDRLNNDVQAIMNPPKGEQQKQVEYQNVKYRIGDKVLQLVNAPEDNVFNGDIGKVVGIEINKDQKKYLDKLVVAFDQTEVSYTRNDWNQLTLAYCTSIHKAQGSEFNMVILPIVPQYRRMLERNLLYTAVTRASQKLIMVGDVNSFAECISHVSSNRKTSLRERLDKIFNPKPVSEKPELVDKKVSTDIESEEPKKDAEPDKYILTEAKILSNQIDPMVGMDGVKPNDFMDEKLE
;
A
#
# COMPACT_ATOMS: atom_id res chain seq x y z
N MET A 1 37.70 31.46 -15.17
CA MET A 1 36.63 32.36 -15.70
C MET A 1 35.95 31.57 -16.82
N PRO A 2 34.95 30.76 -16.47
CA PRO A 2 33.57 31.22 -16.33
C PRO A 2 32.96 30.88 -14.98
N THR A 3 31.90 31.61 -14.64
CA THR A 3 31.12 31.61 -13.41
C THR A 3 30.25 30.36 -13.26
N SER A 4 30.56 29.57 -12.23
CA SER A 4 29.74 28.48 -11.71
C SER A 4 28.62 29.03 -10.82
N ILE A 5 27.37 28.77 -11.20
CA ILE A 5 26.17 29.03 -10.39
C ILE A 5 26.14 27.98 -9.28
N ASN A 6 26.25 28.44 -8.04
CA ASN A 6 26.25 27.64 -6.82
C ASN A 6 24.79 27.40 -6.40
N ILE A 7 24.38 26.14 -6.25
CA ILE A 7 22.98 25.73 -5.96
C ILE A 7 22.70 25.68 -4.44
N PHE A 8 23.60 26.21 -3.62
CA PHE A 8 23.49 26.28 -2.16
C PHE A 8 23.78 27.67 -1.62
N ASP A 9 23.07 28.69 -2.14
CA ASP A 9 22.89 29.90 -1.35
C ASP A 9 21.91 29.57 -0.21
N GLU A 10 22.48 29.07 0.90
CA GLU A 10 21.89 29.24 2.21
C GLU A 10 21.64 30.75 2.43
N PRO A 11 20.45 31.16 2.89
CA PRO A 11 20.25 32.54 3.30
C PRO A 11 21.26 32.83 4.42
N GLN A 12 22.08 33.84 4.22
CA GLN A 12 22.99 34.37 5.24
C GLN A 12 22.26 34.44 6.58
N LEU A 13 22.87 33.82 7.60
CA LEU A 13 22.42 33.83 9.00
C LEU A 13 22.13 35.26 9.47
N ASN A 14 20.87 35.67 9.35
CA ASN A 14 20.30 36.73 10.16
C ASN A 14 19.93 36.10 11.52
N ASN A 15 20.62 36.54 12.57
CA ASN A 15 20.31 36.25 13.97
C ASN A 15 18.94 36.84 14.39
N ASN A 16 17.85 36.24 13.92
CA ASN A 16 16.52 36.38 14.49
C ASN A 16 15.79 35.04 14.30
N GLN A 17 15.98 34.12 15.25
CA GLN A 17 15.07 32.98 15.37
C GLN A 17 13.68 33.55 15.72
N ALA A 18 12.76 33.55 14.77
CA ALA A 18 11.36 33.81 15.09
C ALA A 18 10.89 32.72 16.06
N GLU A 19 10.50 33.11 17.28
CA GLU A 19 9.92 32.17 18.25
C GLU A 19 8.76 31.42 17.60
N LYS A 20 8.73 30.09 17.77
CA LYS A 20 7.61 29.27 17.29
C LYS A 20 6.30 29.77 17.92
N PRO A 21 5.16 29.69 17.20
CA PRO A 21 3.88 30.11 17.76
C PRO A 21 3.54 29.32 19.03
N PHE A 22 3.11 30.01 20.07
CA PHE A 22 2.77 29.41 21.36
C PHE A 22 1.56 30.10 22.01
N VAL A 23 0.85 29.32 22.83
CA VAL A 23 -0.20 29.79 23.74
C VAL A 23 0.14 29.31 25.15
N ILE A 24 0.29 30.24 26.09
CA ILE A 24 0.35 29.95 27.53
C ILE A 24 -1.01 30.26 28.10
N GLY A 25 -1.60 29.30 28.81
CA GLY A 25 -2.90 29.51 29.42
C GLY A 25 -3.33 28.39 30.35
N LYS A 26 -4.34 28.69 31.16
CA LYS A 26 -4.94 27.79 32.14
C LYS A 26 -5.96 26.87 31.46
N VAL A 27 -5.80 25.56 31.62
CA VAL A 27 -6.78 24.59 31.09
C VAL A 27 -8.05 24.68 31.93
N VAL A 28 -9.15 25.07 31.30
CA VAL A 28 -10.46 25.24 31.95
C VAL A 28 -11.22 23.92 31.95
N THR A 29 -11.32 23.26 30.79
CA THR A 29 -12.01 21.97 30.67
C THR A 29 -11.56 21.19 29.44
N THR A 30 -11.77 19.88 29.46
CA THR A 30 -11.55 18.98 28.31
C THR A 30 -12.88 18.66 27.63
N PHE A 31 -13.08 19.11 26.38
CA PHE A 31 -14.31 18.87 25.62
C PHE A 31 -14.40 17.46 25.04
N PHE A 32 -13.26 16.88 24.67
CA PHE A 32 -13.19 15.57 24.06
C PHE A 32 -11.86 14.90 24.40
N GLU A 33 -11.93 13.61 24.70
CA GLU A 33 -10.78 12.74 24.89
C GLU A 33 -11.01 11.48 24.04
N GLY A 34 -10.10 11.22 23.09
CA GLY A 34 -10.17 10.03 22.26
C GLY A 34 -9.91 8.78 23.11
N ALA A 35 -10.78 7.77 23.01
CA ALA A 35 -10.71 6.54 23.80
C ALA A 35 -9.38 5.78 23.67
N ASP A 36 -8.61 6.04 22.61
CA ASP A 36 -7.43 5.24 22.24
C ASP A 36 -6.24 6.02 21.64
N SER A 37 -6.32 7.34 21.52
CA SER A 37 -5.41 8.15 20.68
C SER A 37 -4.62 9.26 21.39
N PHE A 38 -4.69 9.39 22.72
CA PHE A 38 -4.16 10.55 23.49
C PHE A 38 -4.62 11.92 22.98
N TYR A 39 -5.51 11.96 21.99
CA TYR A 39 -5.99 13.18 21.38
C TYR A 39 -7.01 13.83 22.29
N LYS A 40 -6.77 15.09 22.66
CA LYS A 40 -7.74 15.87 23.46
C LYS A 40 -8.04 17.20 22.80
N VAL A 41 -9.24 17.69 23.09
CA VAL A 41 -9.70 19.03 22.74
C VAL A 41 -9.92 19.78 24.05
N LEU A 42 -9.09 20.78 24.30
CA LEU A 42 -9.04 21.53 25.56
C LEU A 42 -9.56 22.95 25.35
N LEU A 43 -10.31 23.47 26.33
CA LEU A 43 -10.56 24.91 26.44
C LEU A 43 -9.48 25.52 27.31
N VAL A 44 -8.76 26.51 26.80
CA VAL A 44 -7.64 27.15 27.50
C VAL A 44 -7.90 28.65 27.63
N LYS A 45 -7.86 29.15 28.86
CA LYS A 45 -7.88 30.58 29.14
C LYS A 45 -6.50 31.17 28.91
N VAL A 46 -6.37 32.03 27.90
CA VAL A 46 -5.10 32.57 27.42
C VAL A 46 -4.53 33.57 28.42
N GLU A 47 -3.32 33.30 28.90
CA GLU A 47 -2.55 34.22 29.74
C GLU A 47 -1.54 35.01 28.89
N LYS A 48 -0.89 34.34 27.93
CA LYS A 48 0.10 34.94 27.03
C LYS A 48 0.17 34.16 25.71
N THR A 49 0.26 34.86 24.59
CA THR A 49 0.45 34.24 23.27
C THR A 49 1.33 35.13 22.40
N ASN A 50 2.02 34.54 21.42
CA ASN A 50 2.71 35.28 20.35
C ASN A 50 2.00 35.12 18.99
N THR A 51 0.76 34.61 18.98
CA THR A 51 -0.10 34.49 17.80
C THR A 51 -0.96 35.75 17.57
N ASP A 52 -1.70 35.79 16.46
CA ASP A 52 -2.72 36.81 16.14
C ASP A 52 -4.02 36.66 16.96
N TRP A 53 -4.03 35.85 18.02
CA TRP A 53 -5.20 35.58 18.85
C TRP A 53 -5.45 36.69 19.87
N THR A 54 -6.69 37.18 19.95
CA THR A 54 -7.06 38.32 20.80
C THR A 54 -8.16 38.03 21.82
N GLU A 55 -8.76 36.83 21.79
CA GLU A 55 -9.84 36.45 22.72
C GLU A 55 -9.26 35.85 24.02
N GLU A 56 -10.03 35.93 25.12
CA GLU A 56 -9.60 35.44 26.44
C GLU A 56 -9.47 33.92 26.52
N GLU A 57 -10.16 33.19 25.65
CA GLU A 57 -10.16 31.73 25.61
C GLU A 57 -9.82 31.25 24.20
N ILE A 58 -9.22 30.07 24.11
CA ILE A 58 -8.90 29.41 22.85
C ILE A 58 -9.07 27.89 23.00
N VAL A 59 -9.58 27.26 21.95
CA VAL A 59 -9.61 25.80 21.86
C VAL A 59 -8.22 25.31 21.45
N VAL A 60 -7.63 24.45 22.26
CA VAL A 60 -6.33 23.82 21.99
C VAL A 60 -6.55 22.34 21.65
N THR A 61 -5.99 21.88 20.54
CA THR A 61 -6.11 20.49 20.06
C THR A 61 -4.73 19.86 19.90
N GLY A 62 -4.60 18.58 20.19
CA GLY A 62 -3.32 17.88 20.13
C GLY A 62 -3.35 16.57 20.88
N ASN A 63 -2.20 15.90 20.91
CA ASN A 63 -2.03 14.68 21.69
C ASN A 63 -1.39 15.05 23.02
N PHE A 64 -2.15 14.85 24.09
CA PHE A 64 -1.75 15.17 25.45
C PHE A 64 -1.90 13.93 26.32
N ALA A 65 -0.92 13.68 27.17
CA ALA A 65 -0.99 12.63 28.18
C ALA A 65 -1.92 13.08 29.34
N ASP A 66 -1.35 13.34 30.51
CA ASP A 66 -2.10 13.82 31.67
C ASP A 66 -2.14 15.36 31.67
N ILE A 67 -3.31 15.91 31.40
CA ILE A 67 -3.61 17.34 31.54
C ILE A 67 -4.50 17.52 32.75
N ALA A 68 -4.03 18.28 33.73
CA ALA A 68 -4.82 18.70 34.88
C ALA A 68 -5.62 19.98 34.56
N GLU A 69 -6.91 19.96 34.87
CA GLU A 69 -7.73 21.18 34.87
C GLU A 69 -7.21 22.18 35.91
N GLU A 70 -7.53 23.45 35.70
CA GLU A 70 -7.09 24.58 36.52
C GLU A 70 -5.55 24.73 36.63
N THR A 71 -4.79 24.11 35.73
CA THR A 71 -3.33 24.22 35.66
C THR A 71 -2.92 24.93 34.37
N SER A 72 -1.92 25.82 34.45
CA SER A 72 -1.42 26.56 33.29
C SER A 72 -0.35 25.77 32.54
N TYR A 73 -0.49 25.70 31.21
CA TYR A 73 0.42 25.02 30.29
C TYR A 73 0.87 25.99 29.20
N ARG A 74 2.08 25.75 28.68
CA ARG A 74 2.60 26.35 27.45
C ARG A 74 2.43 25.35 26.32
N PHE A 75 1.57 25.67 25.37
CA PHE A 75 1.35 24.92 24.13
C PHE A 75 2.16 25.57 23.01
N VAL A 76 2.93 24.76 22.28
CA VAL A 76 3.70 25.21 21.11
C VAL A 76 3.17 24.50 19.88
N GLY A 77 2.94 25.23 18.80
CA GLY A 77 2.35 24.67 17.60
C GLY A 77 1.94 25.76 16.62
N LYS A 78 0.72 25.65 16.09
CA LYS A 78 0.21 26.57 15.06
C LYS A 78 -1.27 26.84 15.25
N LEU A 79 -1.69 28.06 14.89
CA LEU A 79 -3.11 28.38 14.78
C LEU A 79 -3.68 27.70 13.53
N VAL A 80 -4.80 26.99 13.67
CA VAL A 80 -5.47 26.23 12.61
C VAL A 80 -6.95 26.59 12.61
N ASP A 81 -7.56 26.69 11.43
CA ASP A 81 -8.99 26.95 11.30
C ASP A 81 -9.74 25.63 11.08
N HIS A 82 -10.61 25.25 12.02
CA HIS A 82 -11.38 24.00 11.97
C HIS A 82 -12.76 24.21 11.31
N PRO A 83 -13.15 23.38 10.32
CA PRO A 83 -14.35 23.60 9.50
C PRO A 83 -15.68 23.78 10.26
N ARG A 84 -15.82 23.14 11.43
CA ARG A 84 -17.04 23.16 12.25
C ARG A 84 -16.93 24.01 13.52
N TYR A 85 -15.70 24.26 14.00
CA TYR A 85 -15.44 24.79 15.34
C TYR A 85 -14.65 26.10 15.33
N GLY A 86 -14.24 26.58 14.15
CA GLY A 86 -13.51 27.84 13.99
C GLY A 86 -12.02 27.72 14.31
N LYS A 87 -11.37 28.87 14.52
CA LYS A 87 -9.95 28.95 14.85
C LYS A 87 -9.64 28.26 16.19
N GLN A 88 -8.68 27.35 16.14
CA GLN A 88 -8.16 26.60 17.28
C GLN A 88 -6.63 26.60 17.22
N PHE A 89 -5.97 26.35 18.35
CA PHE A 89 -4.52 26.17 18.39
C PHE A 89 -4.21 24.67 18.32
N GLN A 90 -3.58 24.23 17.24
CA GLN A 90 -3.07 22.86 17.14
C GLN A 90 -1.69 22.80 17.80
N ALA A 91 -1.62 22.19 18.97
CA ALA A 91 -0.38 21.99 19.70
C ALA A 91 0.39 20.80 19.13
N ASP A 92 1.62 21.06 18.71
CA ASP A 92 2.60 20.03 18.36
C ASP A 92 3.34 19.54 19.61
N ASN A 93 3.54 20.45 20.57
CA ASN A 93 4.21 20.18 21.85
C ASN A 93 3.52 20.94 22.99
N TYR A 94 3.73 20.48 24.23
CA TYR A 94 3.25 21.17 25.41
C TYR A 94 4.16 20.92 26.62
N GLU A 95 4.15 21.85 27.56
CA GLU A 95 4.82 21.72 28.86
C GLU A 95 4.04 22.52 29.92
N ARG A 96 4.17 22.17 31.20
CA ARG A 96 3.59 22.99 32.28
C ARG A 96 4.18 24.40 32.27
N ALA A 97 3.35 25.44 32.39
CA ALA A 97 3.80 26.82 32.35
C ALA A 97 4.79 27.15 33.49
N SER A 98 4.63 26.50 34.66
CA SER A 98 5.58 26.58 35.77
C SER A 98 6.97 26.04 35.45
N GLN A 99 7.13 25.24 34.38
CA GLN A 99 8.40 24.71 33.92
C GLN A 99 9.01 25.52 32.77
N SER A 100 8.32 26.55 32.27
CA SER A 100 8.72 27.33 31.08
C SER A 100 9.42 28.66 31.38
N SER A 101 9.55 29.04 32.65
CA SER A 101 10.21 30.28 33.10
C SER A 101 11.30 29.99 34.14
N PRO A 102 12.38 30.80 34.21
CA PRO A 102 13.44 30.61 35.19
C PRO A 102 12.90 30.57 36.64
N GLU A 103 11.99 31.48 36.98
CA GLU A 103 11.40 31.58 38.32
C GLU A 103 10.48 30.40 38.64
N GLY A 104 9.76 29.90 37.64
CA GLY A 104 8.92 28.71 37.76
C GLY A 104 9.74 27.45 37.98
N LEU A 105 10.82 27.25 37.20
CA LEU A 105 11.74 26.12 37.34
C LEU A 105 12.42 26.08 38.70
N ILE A 106 12.77 27.24 39.25
CA ILE A 106 13.31 27.35 40.62
C ILE A 106 12.28 26.89 41.65
N LYS A 107 11.01 27.27 41.49
CA LYS A 107 9.93 26.88 42.39
C LYS A 107 9.61 25.39 42.28
N TYR A 108 9.67 24.84 41.06
CA TYR A 108 9.44 23.43 40.79
C TYR A 108 10.54 22.54 41.37
N LEU A 109 11.82 22.84 41.12
CA LEU A 109 12.94 22.09 41.70
C LEU A 109 13.05 22.22 43.22
N ALA A 110 12.41 23.23 43.82
CA ALA A 110 12.37 23.44 45.27
C ALA A 110 11.06 22.95 45.92
N SER A 111 10.20 22.22 45.19
CA SER A 111 8.99 21.62 45.75
C SER A 111 9.29 20.37 46.57
N ASP A 112 8.27 19.86 47.25
CA ASP A 112 8.35 18.63 48.05
C ASP A 112 8.68 17.38 47.19
N ASP A 113 8.56 17.50 45.88
CA ASP A 113 8.92 16.49 44.89
C ASP A 113 10.43 16.22 44.79
N PHE A 114 11.27 17.14 45.28
CA PHE A 114 12.73 17.06 45.20
C PHE A 114 13.37 17.16 46.60
N PRO A 115 13.28 16.09 47.42
CA PRO A 115 13.73 16.12 48.81
C PRO A 115 15.22 16.47 48.93
N GLY A 116 15.53 17.60 49.56
CA GLY A 116 16.91 18.07 49.76
C GLY A 116 17.41 19.05 48.70
N ILE A 117 16.55 19.51 47.78
CA ILE A 117 16.83 20.61 46.85
C ILE A 117 16.14 21.88 47.36
N GLY A 118 16.93 22.81 47.92
CA GLY A 118 16.44 24.11 48.37
C GLY A 118 16.47 25.16 47.27
N LYS A 119 15.78 26.28 47.47
CA LYS A 119 15.68 27.41 46.52
C LYS A 119 17.03 27.89 45.95
N LYS A 120 18.10 27.94 46.76
CA LYS A 120 19.46 28.31 46.32
C LYS A 120 20.10 27.26 45.40
N THR A 121 19.86 25.98 45.67
CA THR A 121 20.35 24.87 44.85
C THR A 121 19.59 24.84 43.52
N ALA A 122 18.27 24.97 43.56
CA ALA A 122 17.42 25.09 42.37
C ALA A 122 17.83 26.28 41.48
N GLN A 123 18.09 27.45 42.08
CA GLN A 123 18.57 28.63 41.35
C GLN A 123 19.90 28.37 40.64
N LYS A 124 20.86 27.74 41.31
CA LYS A 124 22.15 27.37 40.71
C LYS A 124 21.99 26.42 39.51
N VAL A 125 21.06 25.46 39.60
CA VAL A 125 20.76 24.52 38.49
C VAL A 125 20.20 25.28 37.28
N VAL A 126 19.20 26.15 37.51
CA VAL A 126 18.55 26.93 36.45
C VAL A 126 19.51 27.93 35.81
N GLU A 127 20.34 28.62 36.58
CA GLU A 127 21.36 29.55 36.07
C GLU A 127 22.42 28.84 35.21
N THR A 128 22.76 27.58 35.54
CA THR A 128 23.78 26.82 34.82
C THR A 128 23.24 26.16 33.55
N LEU A 129 22.01 25.65 33.58
CA LEU A 129 21.44 24.84 32.49
C LEU A 129 20.42 25.58 31.61
N GLY A 130 19.92 26.73 32.08
CA GLY A 130 18.92 27.55 31.39
C GLY A 130 17.49 27.04 31.57
N THR A 131 16.56 27.62 30.82
CA THR A 131 15.13 27.24 30.82
C THR A 131 14.91 25.82 30.29
N ASP A 132 15.82 25.33 29.43
CA ASP A 132 15.73 23.99 28.84
C ASP A 132 16.38 22.91 29.71
N LEU A 133 16.54 23.14 31.02
CA LEU A 133 17.25 22.21 31.92
C LEU A 133 16.60 20.83 31.93
N ILE A 134 15.27 20.76 31.85
CA ILE A 134 14.53 19.50 31.89
C ILE A 134 14.88 18.67 30.65
N GLU A 135 14.82 19.27 29.46
CA GLU A 135 15.20 18.64 28.19
C GLU A 135 16.67 18.18 28.21
N LYS A 136 17.59 19.02 28.69
CA LYS A 136 19.03 18.72 28.75
C LYS A 136 19.37 17.59 29.72
N ILE A 137 18.71 17.52 30.89
CA ILE A 137 18.96 16.47 31.88
C ILE A 137 18.34 15.14 31.44
N ILE A 138 17.21 15.16 30.74
CA ILE A 138 16.56 13.95 30.23
C ILE A 138 17.34 13.35 29.06
N SER A 139 17.76 14.20 28.10
CA SER A 139 18.55 13.77 26.95
C SER A 139 19.94 13.26 27.34
N ASP A 140 20.59 13.93 28.30
CA ASP A 140 21.86 13.50 28.89
C ASP A 140 21.89 13.76 30.41
N PRO A 141 21.64 12.72 31.24
CA PRO A 141 21.68 12.84 32.70
C PRO A 141 23.04 13.26 33.26
N THR A 142 24.13 13.16 32.48
CA THR A 142 25.45 13.58 32.94
C THR A 142 25.61 15.10 32.95
N THR A 143 24.74 15.82 32.24
CA THR A 143 24.75 17.30 32.17
C THR A 143 24.58 17.95 33.54
N ILE A 144 23.83 17.32 34.46
CA ILE A 144 23.64 17.83 35.84
C ILE A 144 24.95 17.94 36.62
N LYS A 145 25.96 17.12 36.28
CA LYS A 145 27.28 17.16 36.93
C LYS A 145 28.00 18.49 36.70
N LYS A 146 27.68 19.22 35.61
CA LYS A 146 28.24 20.54 35.28
C LYS A 146 27.84 21.62 36.30
N VAL A 147 26.78 21.40 37.08
CA VAL A 147 26.29 22.34 38.13
C VAL A 147 27.15 22.29 39.41
N GLY A 148 27.94 21.23 39.59
CA GLY A 148 28.79 21.05 40.77
C GLY A 148 28.00 20.81 42.07
N LEU A 149 26.98 19.94 42.01
CA LEU A 149 26.23 19.46 43.18
C LEU A 149 26.77 18.11 43.67
N ASN A 150 26.44 17.73 44.90
CA ASN A 150 26.84 16.42 45.44
C ASN A 150 26.07 15.26 44.76
N SER A 151 26.57 14.02 44.84
CA SER A 151 25.99 12.89 44.09
C SER A 151 24.53 12.62 44.48
N LYS A 152 24.18 12.78 45.76
CA LYS A 152 22.82 12.59 46.27
C LYS A 152 21.85 13.60 45.68
N GLN A 153 22.23 14.88 45.60
CA GLN A 153 21.41 15.94 45.01
C GLN A 153 21.26 15.78 43.49
N ASN A 154 22.33 15.38 42.79
CA ASN A 154 22.25 15.07 41.37
C ASN A 154 21.24 13.95 41.12
N GLN A 155 21.29 12.90 41.94
CA GLN A 155 20.41 11.75 41.81
C GLN A 155 18.96 12.09 42.15
N THR A 156 18.70 12.86 43.23
CA THR A 156 17.34 13.35 43.55
C THR A 156 16.73 14.16 42.41
N ILE A 157 17.50 15.04 41.75
CA ILE A 157 16.99 15.83 40.63
C ILE A 157 16.67 14.93 39.43
N VAL A 158 17.57 14.00 39.09
CA VAL A 158 17.36 13.08 37.96
C VAL A 158 16.17 12.15 38.22
N ASP A 159 16.05 11.58 39.42
CA ASP A 159 14.99 10.64 39.78
C ASP A 159 13.64 11.37 39.95
N GLY A 160 13.63 12.54 40.57
CA GLY A 160 12.42 13.36 40.71
C GLY A 160 11.89 13.86 39.37
N LEU A 161 12.79 14.22 38.43
CA LEU A 161 12.39 14.57 37.07
C LEU A 161 11.81 13.35 36.34
N ARG A 162 12.40 12.16 36.48
CA ARG A 162 11.89 10.93 35.85
C ARG A 162 10.54 10.46 36.38
N ASN A 163 10.29 10.60 37.69
CA ASN A 163 9.09 10.06 38.33
C ASN A 163 7.84 10.96 38.17
N ASN A 164 8.01 12.28 38.02
CA ASN A 164 6.88 13.21 38.10
C ASN A 164 6.26 13.67 36.77
N ASN A 165 6.85 13.33 35.60
CA ASN A 165 6.26 13.70 34.31
C ASN A 165 6.46 12.61 33.22
N GLY A 166 6.28 11.33 33.54
CA GLY A 166 6.64 10.21 32.66
C GLY A 166 6.10 10.31 31.22
N ALA A 167 4.77 10.39 31.04
CA ALA A 167 4.15 10.47 29.71
C ALA A 167 4.30 11.85 29.04
N GLU A 168 4.14 12.93 29.83
CA GLU A 168 4.73 14.28 29.68
C GLU A 168 5.98 14.32 28.79
N GLN A 169 7.04 13.84 29.42
CA GLN A 169 8.41 13.90 28.96
C GLN A 169 8.66 12.98 27.77
N VAL A 170 7.97 11.85 27.70
CA VAL A 170 8.06 10.98 26.54
C VAL A 170 7.55 11.71 25.30
N ILE A 171 6.40 12.38 25.34
CA ILE A 171 5.88 13.12 24.17
C ILE A 171 6.85 14.24 23.77
N VAL A 172 7.32 15.04 24.73
CA VAL A 172 8.29 16.11 24.48
C VAL A 172 9.60 15.57 23.88
N GLY A 173 10.14 14.48 24.43
CA GLY A 173 11.36 13.85 23.92
C GLY A 173 11.18 13.25 22.53
N LEU A 174 10.04 12.62 22.25
CA LEU A 174 9.70 12.11 20.91
C LEU A 174 9.60 13.23 19.89
N ASN A 175 8.99 14.35 20.25
CA ASN A 175 8.95 15.56 19.43
C ASN A 175 10.35 16.13 19.19
N GLY A 176 11.26 16.06 20.17
CA GLY A 176 12.68 16.43 20.03
C GLY A 176 13.44 15.56 19.00
N TYR A 177 13.08 14.27 18.89
CA TYR A 177 13.53 13.40 17.80
C TYR A 177 12.79 13.65 16.47
N GLY A 178 11.90 14.64 16.44
CA GLY A 178 11.14 15.09 15.28
C GLY A 178 9.85 14.30 15.01
N PHE A 179 9.43 13.38 15.89
CA PHE A 179 8.18 12.65 15.70
C PHE A 179 7.01 13.61 15.76
N GLY A 180 6.11 13.55 14.77
CA GLY A 180 4.87 14.33 14.82
C GLY A 180 3.88 13.68 15.79
N SER A 181 2.85 14.43 16.20
CA SER A 181 1.93 14.03 17.28
C SER A 181 1.34 12.64 17.10
N ALA A 182 0.96 12.23 15.88
CA ALA A 182 0.40 10.90 15.61
C ALA A 182 1.39 9.75 15.85
N LEU A 183 2.65 9.91 15.38
CA LEU A 183 3.69 8.91 15.62
C LEU A 183 4.13 8.91 17.09
N ALA A 184 4.20 10.09 17.73
CA ALA A 184 4.53 10.20 19.15
C ALA A 184 3.48 9.47 20.02
N ALA A 185 2.19 9.62 19.70
CA ALA A 185 1.11 8.89 20.36
C ALA A 185 1.21 7.38 20.13
N ALA A 186 1.52 6.92 18.91
CA ALA A 186 1.70 5.50 18.62
C ALA A 186 2.87 4.88 19.40
N ILE A 187 4.01 5.59 19.48
CA ILE A 187 5.19 5.15 20.24
C ILE A 187 4.87 5.13 21.74
N LEU A 188 4.22 6.16 22.26
CA LEU A 188 3.81 6.21 23.67
C LEU A 188 2.80 5.11 24.01
N LYS A 189 1.83 4.82 23.14
CA LYS A 189 0.87 3.72 23.32
C LYS A 189 1.57 2.37 23.40
N LYS A 190 2.64 2.16 22.63
CA LYS A 190 3.38 0.89 22.60
C LYS A 190 4.35 0.71 23.77
N TYR A 191 5.13 1.74 24.08
CA TYR A 191 6.26 1.63 25.01
C TYR A 191 6.05 2.36 26.33
N HIS A 192 5.02 3.19 26.43
CA HIS A 192 4.74 4.04 27.59
C HIS A 192 6.00 4.82 28.00
N GLU A 193 6.32 4.84 29.30
CA GLU A 193 7.49 5.52 29.88
C GLU A 193 8.84 5.00 29.36
N LYS A 194 8.88 3.80 28.76
CA LYS A 194 10.12 3.19 28.24
C LYS A 194 10.48 3.70 26.85
N ALA A 195 9.64 4.49 26.18
CA ALA A 195 9.83 4.92 24.79
C ALA A 195 11.20 5.58 24.55
N LEU A 196 11.58 6.55 25.38
CA LEU A 196 12.87 7.25 25.24
C LEU A 196 14.06 6.32 25.49
N LYS A 197 13.93 5.39 26.45
CA LYS A 197 14.95 4.39 26.73
C LYS A 197 15.14 3.44 25.54
N VAL A 198 14.05 2.97 24.94
CA VAL A 198 14.08 2.15 23.72
C VAL A 198 14.78 2.89 22.59
N ILE A 199 14.50 4.17 22.39
CA ILE A 199 15.17 5.00 21.37
C ILE A 199 16.66 5.17 21.64
N GLN A 200 17.04 5.33 22.91
CA GLN A 200 18.44 5.49 23.31
C GLN A 200 19.23 4.20 23.17
N GLU A 201 18.61 3.04 23.45
CA GLU A 201 19.28 1.73 23.40
C GLU A 201 19.25 1.11 22.00
N ASN A 202 18.09 1.14 21.33
CA ASN A 202 17.88 0.58 20.00
C ASN A 202 16.73 1.30 19.26
N PRO A 203 17.00 2.42 18.57
CA PRO A 203 15.97 3.17 17.84
C PRO A 203 15.38 2.37 16.67
N TYR A 204 16.05 1.32 16.21
CA TYR A 204 15.57 0.46 15.13
C TYR A 204 14.40 -0.44 15.56
N GLN A 205 14.21 -0.67 16.87
CA GLN A 205 13.03 -1.34 17.41
C GLN A 205 11.73 -0.63 16.97
N LEU A 206 11.78 0.69 16.79
CA LEU A 206 10.65 1.47 16.30
C LEU A 206 10.22 1.08 14.87
N VAL A 207 11.16 0.66 14.03
CA VAL A 207 10.89 0.22 12.65
C VAL A 207 10.14 -1.12 12.64
N GLU A 208 10.43 -1.98 13.62
CA GLU A 208 9.78 -3.29 13.76
C GLU A 208 8.38 -3.18 14.38
N ASP A 209 8.22 -2.35 15.41
CA ASP A 209 7.04 -2.39 16.27
C ASP A 209 6.00 -1.31 15.95
N ILE A 210 6.35 -0.26 15.19
CA ILE A 210 5.46 0.87 14.89
C ILE A 210 5.35 1.04 13.37
N LYS A 211 4.12 0.91 12.85
CA LYS A 211 3.83 1.16 11.44
C LYS A 211 4.23 2.60 11.04
N ASN A 212 4.64 2.77 9.78
CA ASN A 212 5.01 4.05 9.17
C ASN A 212 6.29 4.72 9.71
N ILE A 213 7.10 4.04 10.53
CA ILE A 213 8.45 4.50 10.87
C ILE A 213 9.44 3.92 9.86
N SER A 214 10.01 4.78 9.01
CA SER A 214 11.00 4.35 8.01
C SER A 214 12.36 4.04 8.65
N PHE A 215 13.07 3.05 8.10
CA PHE A 215 14.46 2.75 8.47
C PHE A 215 15.36 3.99 8.44
N LYS A 216 15.27 4.80 7.37
CA LYS A 216 16.07 6.03 7.22
C LYS A 216 15.90 6.97 8.42
N ARG A 217 14.69 7.08 8.94
CA ARG A 217 14.40 7.92 10.10
C ARG A 217 15.02 7.35 11.38
N ALA A 218 14.93 6.04 11.59
CA ALA A 218 15.61 5.37 12.70
C ALA A 218 17.13 5.52 12.60
N ASP A 219 17.71 5.41 11.40
CA ASP A 219 19.15 5.56 11.15
C ASP A 219 19.64 6.99 11.48
N GLN A 220 18.84 8.01 11.16
CA GLN A 220 19.11 9.40 11.55
C GLN A 220 19.10 9.61 13.07
N ILE A 221 18.19 8.94 13.78
CA ILE A 221 18.13 9.01 15.24
C ILE A 221 19.31 8.25 15.85
N ALA A 222 19.61 7.04 15.36
CA ALA A 222 20.72 6.21 15.78
C ALA A 222 22.07 6.94 15.70
N SER A 223 22.31 7.66 14.60
CA SER A 223 23.51 8.48 14.42
C SER A 223 23.64 9.58 15.48
N LYS A 224 22.53 10.24 15.86
CA LYS A 224 22.53 11.28 16.91
C LYS A 224 22.76 10.72 18.31
N VAL A 225 22.27 9.51 18.56
CA VAL A 225 22.40 8.81 19.84
C VAL A 225 23.76 8.12 19.98
N GLY A 226 24.50 7.95 18.88
CA GLY A 226 25.83 7.35 18.86
C GLY A 226 25.82 5.82 18.77
N ILE A 227 24.78 5.23 18.16
CA ILE A 227 24.69 3.79 17.92
C ILE A 227 25.68 3.38 16.82
N GLU A 228 26.37 2.26 17.03
CA GLU A 228 27.35 1.74 16.06
C GLU A 228 26.72 1.37 14.71
N TYR A 229 27.48 1.62 13.63
CA TYR A 229 27.08 1.38 12.25
C TYR A 229 26.84 -0.09 11.89
N ASN A 230 27.48 -1.02 12.60
CA ASN A 230 27.28 -2.46 12.47
C ASN A 230 26.60 -3.05 13.71
N SER A 231 25.80 -2.25 14.42
CA SER A 231 25.02 -2.73 15.56
C SER A 231 23.98 -3.76 15.11
N ALA A 232 23.73 -4.76 15.96
CA ALA A 232 22.75 -5.83 15.72
C ALA A 232 21.37 -5.27 15.33
N GLY A 233 20.87 -4.29 16.10
CA GLY A 233 19.58 -3.65 15.85
C GLY A 233 19.48 -2.99 14.47
N ARG A 234 20.56 -2.35 13.98
CA ARG A 234 20.59 -1.74 12.66
C ARG A 234 20.53 -2.78 11.55
N LEU A 235 21.40 -3.80 11.62
CA LEU A 235 21.47 -4.85 10.60
C LEU A 235 20.16 -5.63 10.52
N ARG A 236 19.58 -5.96 11.68
CA ARG A 236 18.28 -6.62 11.82
C ARG A 236 17.14 -5.83 11.16
N ALA A 237 16.98 -4.55 11.52
CA ALA A 237 15.93 -3.72 10.94
C ALA A 237 16.18 -3.44 9.45
N GLY A 238 17.44 -3.37 9.03
CA GLY A 238 17.83 -3.29 7.61
C GLY A 238 17.39 -4.52 6.82
N LEU A 239 17.61 -5.73 7.33
CA LEU A 239 17.16 -6.98 6.72
C LEU A 239 15.63 -7.04 6.61
N LEU A 240 14.90 -6.77 7.69
CA LEU A 240 13.43 -6.77 7.69
C LEU A 240 12.87 -5.72 6.72
N THR A 241 13.40 -4.49 6.75
CA THR A 241 12.99 -3.42 5.82
C THR A 241 13.27 -3.83 4.38
N THR A 242 14.42 -4.46 4.12
CA THR A 242 14.78 -4.94 2.78
C THR A 242 13.82 -6.01 2.30
N LEU A 243 13.52 -7.01 3.14
CA LEU A 243 12.60 -8.09 2.79
C LEU A 243 11.19 -7.55 2.52
N THR A 244 10.67 -6.69 3.40
CA THR A 244 9.39 -5.98 3.19
C THR A 244 9.37 -5.18 1.90
N ARG A 245 10.44 -4.44 1.61
CA ARG A 245 10.58 -3.66 0.37
C ARG A 245 10.59 -4.56 -0.87
N LEU A 246 11.30 -5.70 -0.82
CA LEU A 246 11.33 -6.66 -1.92
C LEU A 246 9.95 -7.29 -2.16
N SER A 247 9.24 -7.66 -1.09
CA SER A 247 7.89 -8.22 -1.18
C SER A 247 6.90 -7.23 -1.77
N ILE A 248 6.88 -5.97 -1.31
CA ILE A 248 5.98 -4.92 -1.83
C ILE A 248 6.32 -4.55 -3.27
N ARG A 249 7.61 -4.33 -3.58
CA ARG A 249 8.02 -3.85 -4.91
C ARG A 249 7.78 -4.87 -6.00
N ASN A 250 8.05 -6.14 -5.72
CA ASN A 250 7.97 -7.20 -6.72
C ASN A 250 6.65 -7.99 -6.63
N GLY A 251 5.87 -7.81 -5.56
CA GLY A 251 4.68 -8.62 -5.26
C GLY A 251 5.00 -10.05 -4.81
N ASN A 252 6.23 -10.34 -4.39
CA ASN A 252 6.65 -11.69 -3.98
C ASN A 252 6.31 -11.96 -2.51
N THR A 253 5.96 -13.20 -2.16
CA THR A 253 5.81 -13.60 -0.75
C THR A 253 7.13 -14.04 -0.11
N TYR A 254 8.11 -14.43 -0.93
CA TYR A 254 9.46 -14.79 -0.48
C TYR A 254 10.59 -14.20 -1.32
N SER A 255 11.79 -14.21 -0.76
CA SER A 255 13.05 -13.97 -1.45
C SER A 255 14.05 -15.11 -1.15
N ASN A 256 15.23 -15.08 -1.75
CA ASN A 256 16.33 -15.98 -1.41
C ASN A 256 17.45 -15.21 -0.71
N SER A 257 18.38 -15.93 -0.08
CA SER A 257 19.46 -15.31 0.70
C SER A 257 20.31 -14.34 -0.13
N LYS A 258 20.62 -14.70 -1.39
CA LYS A 258 21.47 -13.88 -2.27
C LYS A 258 20.81 -12.56 -2.63
N GLU A 259 19.53 -12.59 -2.99
CA GLU A 259 18.73 -11.40 -3.31
C GLU A 259 18.56 -10.50 -2.09
N LEU A 260 18.24 -11.07 -0.93
CA LEU A 260 18.05 -10.33 0.30
C LEU A 260 19.34 -9.62 0.73
N ILE A 261 20.48 -10.33 0.75
CA ILE A 261 21.77 -9.76 1.14
C ILE A 261 22.16 -8.64 0.17
N ASN A 262 22.11 -8.89 -1.14
CA ASN A 262 22.49 -7.88 -2.14
C ASN A 262 21.62 -6.61 -2.03
N ALA A 263 20.30 -6.79 -1.88
CA ALA A 263 19.38 -5.66 -1.74
C ALA A 263 19.51 -4.94 -0.40
N SER A 264 20.06 -5.60 0.64
CA SER A 264 20.23 -5.00 1.96
C SER A 264 21.34 -3.95 1.97
N PHE A 265 22.39 -4.12 1.14
CA PHE A 265 23.43 -3.11 0.98
C PHE A 265 22.88 -1.79 0.45
N GLU A 266 21.86 -1.79 -0.42
CA GLU A 266 21.25 -0.54 -0.91
C GLU A 266 20.62 0.31 0.21
N ILE A 267 20.27 -0.30 1.34
CA ILE A 267 19.67 0.38 2.49
C ILE A 267 20.71 0.64 3.58
N LEU A 268 21.59 -0.33 3.81
CA LEU A 268 22.55 -0.32 4.91
C LEU A 268 23.83 0.47 4.59
N ASP A 269 24.25 0.52 3.31
CA ASP A 269 25.49 1.17 2.88
C ASP A 269 25.29 2.68 2.69
N THR A 270 25.14 3.38 3.82
CA THR A 270 24.87 4.82 3.87
C THR A 270 26.12 5.68 4.05
N ASP A 271 27.28 5.10 4.38
CA ASP A 271 28.51 5.82 4.69
C ASP A 271 29.69 5.18 3.93
N PRO A 272 30.26 5.86 2.91
CA PRO A 272 31.37 5.33 2.12
C PRO A 272 32.63 5.01 2.93
N GLN A 273 32.76 5.51 4.17
CA GLN A 273 33.93 5.26 5.03
C GLN A 273 33.78 4.01 5.90
N GLN A 274 32.58 3.43 5.98
CA GLN A 274 32.28 2.28 6.81
C GLN A 274 31.76 1.13 5.97
N GLN A 275 32.20 -0.09 6.27
CA GLN A 275 31.74 -1.28 5.56
C GLN A 275 30.80 -2.10 6.43
N ILE A 276 29.79 -2.69 5.80
CA ILE A 276 28.90 -3.65 6.44
C ILE A 276 29.64 -4.95 6.70
N ASP A 277 29.56 -5.44 7.93
CA ASP A 277 30.14 -6.72 8.31
C ASP A 277 29.20 -7.86 7.87
N ASN A 278 29.62 -8.59 6.84
CA ASN A 278 28.86 -9.70 6.27
C ASN A 278 28.63 -10.85 7.26
N GLN A 279 29.57 -11.09 8.19
CA GLN A 279 29.43 -12.16 9.18
C GLN A 279 28.37 -11.78 10.21
N LYS A 280 28.39 -10.53 10.69
CA LYS A 280 27.34 -10.01 11.58
C LYS A 280 25.98 -9.98 10.89
N LEU A 281 25.91 -9.54 9.63
CA LEU A 281 24.65 -9.53 8.87
C LEU A 281 24.05 -10.94 8.74
N ALA A 282 24.89 -11.94 8.44
CA ALA A 282 24.46 -13.34 8.38
C ALA A 282 24.04 -13.90 9.74
N GLN A 283 24.69 -13.47 10.84
CA GLN A 283 24.29 -13.81 12.19
C GLN A 283 22.92 -13.22 12.55
N GLU A 284 22.68 -11.95 12.26
CA GLU A 284 21.39 -11.30 12.53
C GLU A 284 20.25 -11.92 11.71
N LEU A 285 20.54 -12.38 10.48
CA LEU A 285 19.57 -13.14 9.71
C LEU A 285 19.15 -14.43 10.44
N LYS A 286 20.09 -15.14 11.10
CA LYS A 286 19.78 -16.34 11.89
C LYS A 286 18.97 -16.01 13.15
N GLU A 287 19.31 -14.93 13.85
CA GLU A 287 18.54 -14.49 15.03
C GLU A 287 17.11 -14.08 14.64
N LEU A 288 16.90 -13.47 13.46
CA LEU A 288 15.56 -13.18 12.95
C LEU A 288 14.70 -14.43 12.73
N VAL A 289 15.30 -15.54 12.28
CA VAL A 289 14.62 -16.84 12.15
C VAL A 289 14.24 -17.38 13.53
N LYS A 290 15.18 -17.35 14.46
CA LYS A 290 14.99 -17.83 15.84
C LYS A 290 13.91 -17.04 16.59
N ASP A 291 13.79 -15.75 16.32
CA ASP A 291 12.75 -14.87 16.88
C ASP A 291 11.41 -14.95 16.14
N HIS A 292 11.27 -15.83 15.15
CA HIS A 292 10.08 -15.97 14.31
C HIS A 292 9.61 -14.67 13.64
N LYS A 293 10.55 -13.77 13.29
CA LYS A 293 10.25 -12.58 12.48
C LYS A 293 10.28 -12.91 10.99
N ILE A 294 11.13 -13.84 10.61
CA ILE A 294 11.21 -14.41 9.27
C ILE A 294 11.16 -15.93 9.36
N GLU A 295 10.75 -16.57 8.28
CA GLU A 295 10.76 -18.03 8.14
C GLU A 295 11.65 -18.44 6.99
N VAL A 296 12.33 -19.59 7.13
CA VAL A 296 13.14 -20.18 6.08
C VAL A 296 12.63 -21.58 5.78
N ASP A 297 12.20 -21.80 4.54
CA ASP A 297 11.68 -23.09 4.06
C ASP A 297 12.28 -23.37 2.68
N ASP A 298 13.03 -24.46 2.56
CA ASP A 298 13.70 -24.89 1.31
C ASP A 298 14.51 -23.76 0.62
N GLY A 299 15.28 -23.01 1.40
CA GLY A 299 16.10 -21.88 0.91
C GLY A 299 15.32 -20.62 0.54
N LYS A 300 14.00 -20.60 0.74
CA LYS A 300 13.12 -19.44 0.56
C LYS A 300 12.97 -18.72 1.91
N ILE A 301 13.13 -17.41 1.92
CA ILE A 301 13.05 -16.54 3.10
C ILE A 301 11.78 -15.69 3.01
N TYR A 302 10.95 -15.76 4.05
CA TYR A 302 9.65 -15.09 4.12
C TYR A 302 9.61 -14.14 5.30
N LEU A 303 8.79 -13.10 5.19
CA LEU A 303 8.25 -12.47 6.40
C LEU A 303 7.31 -13.47 7.06
N LYS A 304 7.38 -13.59 8.39
CA LYS A 304 6.60 -14.59 9.13
C LYS A 304 5.11 -14.58 8.75
N TYR A 305 4.51 -13.40 8.69
CA TYR A 305 3.09 -13.29 8.39
C TYR A 305 2.74 -13.79 6.97
N LEU A 306 3.57 -13.50 5.95
CA LEU A 306 3.34 -14.01 4.58
C LEU A 306 3.48 -15.52 4.49
N TYR A 307 4.43 -16.10 5.25
CA TYR A 307 4.58 -17.55 5.35
C TYR A 307 3.33 -18.20 5.95
N ASP A 308 2.87 -17.67 7.08
CA ASP A 308 1.70 -18.19 7.80
C ASP A 308 0.43 -18.02 6.97
N ASP A 309 0.28 -16.89 6.29
CA ASP A 309 -0.88 -16.57 5.47
C ASP A 309 -1.04 -17.54 4.30
N GLU A 310 0.03 -17.90 3.60
CA GLU A 310 -0.03 -18.92 2.54
C GLU A 310 -0.52 -20.30 3.07
N TRP A 311 -0.09 -20.70 4.27
CA TRP A 311 -0.56 -21.93 4.91
C TRP A 311 -2.03 -21.82 5.33
N LYS A 312 -2.41 -20.73 5.99
CA LYS A 312 -3.79 -20.48 6.44
C LYS A 312 -4.77 -20.47 5.27
N ILE A 313 -4.38 -19.93 4.11
CA ILE A 313 -5.23 -19.98 2.91
C ILE A 313 -5.50 -21.45 2.53
N ALA A 314 -4.45 -22.28 2.46
CA ALA A 314 -4.60 -23.68 2.09
C ALA A 314 -5.44 -24.48 3.10
N GLU A 315 -5.20 -24.27 4.39
CA GLU A 315 -5.94 -24.91 5.49
C GLU A 315 -7.43 -24.51 5.49
N ASN A 316 -7.73 -23.22 5.36
CA ASN A 316 -9.11 -22.74 5.31
C ASN A 316 -9.84 -23.18 4.04
N ALA A 317 -9.14 -23.21 2.89
CA ALA A 317 -9.71 -23.76 1.66
C ALA A 317 -10.13 -25.23 1.85
N LYS A 318 -9.28 -26.04 2.51
CA LYS A 318 -9.60 -27.44 2.83
C LYS A 318 -10.77 -27.54 3.81
N ARG A 319 -10.77 -26.76 4.89
CA ARG A 319 -11.86 -26.70 5.87
C ARG A 319 -13.22 -26.48 5.20
N ILE A 320 -13.30 -25.53 4.27
CA ILE A 320 -14.54 -25.19 3.56
C ILE A 320 -14.93 -26.29 2.56
N ILE A 321 -13.95 -26.88 1.84
CA ILE A 321 -14.22 -27.92 0.85
C ILE A 321 -14.66 -29.25 1.49
N ASP A 322 -14.09 -29.61 2.64
CA ASP A 322 -14.37 -30.86 3.34
C ASP A 322 -15.79 -30.89 3.94
N ASP A 323 -16.41 -29.72 4.14
CA ASP A 323 -17.79 -29.60 4.64
C ASP A 323 -18.84 -29.80 3.54
N LYS A 324 -18.77 -30.94 2.85
CA LYS A 324 -19.68 -31.27 1.75
C LYS A 324 -21.09 -31.57 2.26
N GLN A 325 -22.04 -30.67 2.01
CA GLN A 325 -23.45 -31.06 1.91
C GLN A 325 -23.69 -31.69 0.53
N SER A 326 -23.47 -33.00 0.44
CA SER A 326 -23.58 -33.75 -0.82
C SER A 326 -25.05 -33.89 -1.25
N SER A 327 -25.43 -33.20 -2.32
CA SER A 327 -26.52 -33.67 -3.19
C SER A 327 -26.13 -33.44 -4.65
N THR A 328 -25.73 -34.50 -5.36
CA THR A 328 -25.61 -34.48 -6.82
C THR A 328 -27.01 -34.37 -7.41
N LYS A 329 -27.41 -33.17 -7.80
CA LYS A 329 -28.66 -32.90 -8.51
C LYS A 329 -28.32 -32.29 -9.86
N ASP A 330 -28.92 -32.80 -10.93
CA ASP A 330 -28.88 -32.12 -12.22
C ASP A 330 -29.75 -30.85 -12.12
N TYR A 331 -29.12 -29.68 -12.15
CA TYR A 331 -29.81 -28.40 -12.01
C TYR A 331 -30.37 -27.87 -13.34
N LYS A 332 -30.32 -28.64 -14.45
CA LYS A 332 -30.82 -28.22 -15.77
C LYS A 332 -32.22 -27.61 -15.75
N THR A 333 -33.16 -28.22 -15.04
CA THR A 333 -34.53 -27.69 -14.96
C THR A 333 -34.55 -26.30 -14.33
N THR A 334 -33.82 -26.12 -13.22
CA THR A 334 -33.71 -24.83 -12.55
C THR A 334 -33.02 -23.79 -13.42
N ILE A 335 -31.94 -24.17 -14.11
CA ILE A 335 -31.22 -23.26 -15.03
C ILE A 335 -32.14 -22.83 -16.17
N HIS A 336 -32.90 -23.75 -16.79
CA HIS A 336 -33.87 -23.41 -17.84
C HIS A 336 -34.98 -22.46 -17.35
N GLU A 337 -35.44 -22.60 -16.11
CA GLU A 337 -36.38 -21.63 -15.56
C GLU A 337 -35.74 -20.24 -15.41
N VAL A 338 -34.48 -20.18 -14.95
CA VAL A 338 -33.73 -18.92 -14.82
C VAL A 338 -33.49 -18.27 -16.19
N GLU A 339 -33.19 -19.06 -17.23
CA GLU A 339 -33.07 -18.58 -18.62
C GLU A 339 -34.36 -17.89 -19.09
N ASN A 340 -35.50 -18.53 -18.86
CA ASN A 340 -36.81 -18.01 -19.25
C ASN A 340 -37.17 -16.72 -18.50
N GLU A 341 -36.91 -16.66 -17.19
CA GLU A 341 -37.16 -15.47 -16.37
C GLU A 341 -36.23 -14.31 -16.75
N ALA A 342 -34.95 -14.59 -16.99
CA ALA A 342 -33.96 -13.60 -17.35
C ALA A 342 -34.04 -13.18 -18.82
N LYS A 343 -34.75 -13.94 -19.67
CA LYS A 343 -34.76 -13.81 -21.14
C LYS A 343 -33.36 -13.86 -21.74
N ILE A 344 -32.52 -14.74 -21.18
CA ILE A 344 -31.13 -14.98 -21.59
C ILE A 344 -31.00 -16.45 -21.92
N LYS A 345 -30.23 -16.77 -22.97
CA LYS A 345 -29.83 -18.13 -23.29
C LYS A 345 -28.35 -18.29 -22.98
N TYR A 346 -28.02 -19.20 -22.08
CA TYR A 346 -26.65 -19.52 -21.74
C TYR A 346 -26.05 -20.48 -22.77
N ASP A 347 -24.74 -20.40 -23.00
CA ASP A 347 -24.03 -21.45 -23.75
C ASP A 347 -23.66 -22.64 -22.86
N ASP A 348 -23.13 -23.70 -23.47
CA ASP A 348 -22.76 -24.93 -22.76
C ASP A 348 -21.71 -24.71 -21.67
N SER A 349 -20.75 -23.79 -21.88
CA SER A 349 -19.71 -23.45 -20.91
C SER A 349 -20.27 -22.67 -19.72
N GLN A 350 -21.24 -21.78 -19.97
CA GLN A 350 -21.95 -21.02 -18.95
C GLN A 350 -22.87 -21.91 -18.13
N ILE A 351 -23.59 -22.84 -18.76
CA ILE A 351 -24.41 -23.85 -18.08
C ILE A 351 -23.53 -24.75 -17.21
N ALA A 352 -22.39 -25.20 -17.73
CA ALA A 352 -21.42 -25.97 -16.94
C ALA A 352 -20.89 -25.17 -15.74
N ALA A 353 -20.63 -23.87 -15.90
CA ALA A 353 -20.21 -22.98 -14.81
C ALA A 353 -21.27 -22.84 -13.72
N ILE A 354 -22.55 -22.67 -14.10
CA ILE A 354 -23.64 -22.59 -13.12
C ILE A 354 -23.78 -23.92 -12.37
N ASN A 355 -23.75 -25.06 -13.06
CA ASN A 355 -23.81 -26.38 -12.41
C ASN A 355 -22.64 -26.58 -11.44
N ALA A 356 -21.41 -26.35 -11.88
CA ALA A 356 -20.22 -26.52 -11.05
C ALA A 356 -20.22 -25.59 -9.82
N ALA A 357 -20.71 -24.36 -9.97
CA ALA A 357 -20.88 -23.42 -8.85
C ALA A 357 -21.89 -23.91 -7.80
N LEU A 358 -22.98 -24.59 -8.22
CA LEU A 358 -23.98 -25.14 -7.32
C LEU A 358 -23.51 -26.43 -6.64
N GLU A 359 -22.75 -27.27 -7.34
CA GLU A 359 -22.25 -28.56 -6.84
C GLU A 359 -21.13 -28.42 -5.81
N ASN A 360 -20.21 -27.47 -6.01
CA ASN A 360 -18.99 -27.37 -5.21
C ASN A 360 -19.11 -26.38 -4.06
N GLN A 361 -18.31 -26.56 -3.01
CA GLN A 361 -18.23 -25.60 -1.88
C GLN A 361 -17.34 -24.41 -2.23
N ILE A 362 -16.22 -24.65 -2.88
CA ILE A 362 -15.42 -23.59 -3.51
C ILE A 362 -15.37 -23.85 -5.01
N PHE A 363 -15.61 -22.81 -5.80
CA PHE A 363 -15.55 -22.88 -7.26
C PHE A 363 -14.88 -21.64 -7.84
N ILE A 364 -14.06 -21.82 -8.88
CA ILE A 364 -13.39 -20.73 -9.59
C ILE A 364 -14.01 -20.55 -10.98
N LEU A 365 -14.50 -19.34 -11.24
CA LEU A 365 -14.91 -18.91 -12.57
C LEU A 365 -13.88 -17.93 -13.14
N THR A 366 -13.25 -18.29 -14.26
CA THR A 366 -12.34 -17.39 -14.94
C THR A 366 -12.74 -17.16 -16.40
N GLY A 367 -12.36 -16.03 -16.95
CA GLY A 367 -12.64 -15.70 -18.35
C GLY A 367 -12.21 -14.28 -18.69
N GLY A 368 -11.91 -14.05 -19.97
CA GLY A 368 -11.53 -12.74 -20.49
C GLY A 368 -12.67 -11.71 -20.49
N PRO A 369 -12.45 -10.49 -20.99
CA PRO A 369 -13.51 -9.51 -21.22
C PRO A 369 -14.54 -10.04 -22.22
N GLY A 370 -15.82 -9.65 -22.06
CA GLY A 370 -16.88 -10.00 -23.02
C GLY A 370 -17.34 -11.46 -23.01
N THR A 371 -16.84 -12.29 -22.09
CA THR A 371 -17.23 -13.70 -21.89
C THR A 371 -18.53 -13.89 -21.08
N GLY A 372 -19.10 -12.79 -20.56
CA GLY A 372 -20.37 -12.83 -19.84
C GLY A 372 -20.28 -13.19 -18.35
N LYS A 373 -19.11 -13.06 -17.70
CA LYS A 373 -18.92 -13.34 -16.25
C LYS A 373 -20.03 -12.77 -15.37
N THR A 374 -20.34 -11.48 -15.52
CA THR A 374 -21.40 -10.81 -14.75
C THR A 374 -22.80 -11.42 -14.99
N THR A 375 -23.08 -11.84 -16.22
CA THR A 375 -24.35 -12.51 -16.57
C THR A 375 -24.45 -13.89 -15.91
N ILE A 376 -23.33 -14.58 -15.76
CA ILE A 376 -23.25 -15.89 -15.09
C ILE A 376 -23.36 -15.72 -13.57
N ILE A 377 -22.74 -14.69 -12.99
CA ILE A 377 -22.92 -14.38 -11.55
C ILE A 377 -24.41 -14.26 -11.23
N ASN A 378 -25.18 -13.52 -12.02
CA ASN A 378 -26.63 -13.41 -11.85
C ASN A 378 -27.35 -14.77 -12.01
N GLY A 379 -26.90 -15.59 -12.98
CA GLY A 379 -27.41 -16.95 -13.19
C GLY A 379 -27.16 -17.87 -11.98
N ILE A 380 -25.96 -17.83 -11.41
CA ILE A 380 -25.58 -18.59 -10.20
C ILE A 380 -26.44 -18.16 -9.02
N VAL A 381 -26.54 -16.87 -8.75
CA VAL A 381 -27.33 -16.31 -7.64
C VAL A 381 -28.79 -16.75 -7.73
N LYS A 382 -29.43 -16.57 -8.89
CA LYS A 382 -30.84 -16.94 -9.09
C LYS A 382 -31.06 -18.44 -8.99
N SER A 383 -30.16 -19.24 -9.58
CA SER A 383 -30.25 -20.71 -9.51
C SER A 383 -30.05 -21.20 -8.07
N PHE A 384 -29.08 -20.65 -7.34
CA PHE A 384 -28.84 -20.96 -5.93
C PHE A 384 -30.06 -20.62 -5.06
N ALA A 385 -30.64 -19.44 -5.25
CA ALA A 385 -31.84 -19.03 -4.52
C ALA A 385 -33.02 -19.97 -4.79
N LYS A 386 -33.24 -20.39 -6.05
CA LYS A 386 -34.29 -21.34 -6.40
C LYS A 386 -34.08 -22.72 -5.78
N VAL A 387 -32.86 -23.27 -5.88
CA VAL A 387 -32.52 -24.59 -5.32
C VAL A 387 -32.75 -24.63 -3.80
N ASN A 388 -32.40 -23.54 -3.11
CA ASN A 388 -32.50 -23.44 -1.65
C ASN A 388 -33.80 -22.78 -1.17
N LYS A 389 -34.73 -22.46 -2.07
CA LYS A 389 -36.01 -21.79 -1.79
C LYS A 389 -35.86 -20.47 -1.00
N LEU A 390 -34.83 -19.70 -1.33
CA LEU A 390 -34.51 -18.42 -0.71
C LEU A 390 -35.18 -17.27 -1.47
N SER A 391 -35.59 -16.22 -0.74
CA SER A 391 -36.00 -14.97 -1.38
C SER A 391 -34.77 -14.10 -1.65
N LEU A 392 -34.72 -13.45 -2.82
CA LEU A 392 -33.69 -12.46 -3.14
C LEU A 392 -34.12 -11.02 -2.78
N ASP A 393 -35.27 -10.85 -2.15
CA ASP A 393 -35.72 -9.55 -1.64
C ASP A 393 -35.06 -9.27 -0.29
N VAL A 394 -34.08 -8.37 -0.29
CA VAL A 394 -33.29 -7.97 0.88
C VAL A 394 -34.19 -7.49 2.03
N ASN A 395 -35.33 -6.86 1.72
CA ASN A 395 -36.22 -6.30 2.74
C ASN A 395 -36.92 -7.37 3.60
N LYS A 396 -36.87 -8.64 3.19
CA LYS A 396 -37.41 -9.77 3.96
C LYS A 396 -36.48 -10.28 5.05
N TYR A 397 -35.21 -9.86 5.04
CA TYR A 397 -34.17 -10.30 5.96
C TYR A 397 -33.79 -9.14 6.91
N LYS A 398 -34.76 -8.70 7.73
CA LYS A 398 -34.53 -7.62 8.70
C LYS A 398 -33.85 -8.11 9.98
N ASP A 399 -34.28 -9.28 10.44
CA ASP A 399 -33.83 -9.89 11.69
C ASP A 399 -32.83 -11.04 11.47
N ASP A 400 -32.72 -11.52 10.22
CA ASP A 400 -31.82 -12.61 9.80
C ASP A 400 -30.79 -12.08 8.79
N ALA A 401 -29.63 -12.74 8.72
CA ALA A 401 -28.62 -12.42 7.70
C ALA A 401 -29.12 -12.73 6.29
N PHE A 402 -28.82 -11.83 5.35
CA PHE A 402 -29.13 -12.04 3.94
C PHE A 402 -28.24 -13.17 3.38
N PRO A 403 -28.82 -14.20 2.73
CA PRO A 403 -28.09 -15.45 2.46
C PRO A 403 -27.05 -15.35 1.33
N VAL A 404 -27.08 -14.31 0.50
CA VAL A 404 -26.18 -14.13 -0.64
C VAL A 404 -25.32 -12.89 -0.44
N LEU A 405 -24.03 -13.10 -0.21
CA LEU A 405 -23.04 -12.05 -0.07
C LEU A 405 -22.29 -11.84 -1.38
N LEU A 406 -22.23 -10.59 -1.82
CA LEU A 406 -21.56 -10.16 -3.04
C LEU A 406 -20.42 -9.21 -2.67
N ALA A 407 -19.21 -9.52 -3.12
CA ALA A 407 -18.02 -8.77 -2.75
C ALA A 407 -17.09 -8.50 -3.95
N ALA A 408 -16.32 -7.43 -3.85
CA ALA A 408 -15.23 -7.14 -4.76
C ALA A 408 -14.09 -6.40 -4.03
N PRO A 409 -12.85 -6.39 -4.54
CA PRO A 409 -11.73 -5.70 -3.90
C PRO A 409 -11.86 -4.17 -3.95
N THR A 410 -12.62 -3.61 -4.91
CA THR A 410 -12.82 -2.17 -5.06
C THR A 410 -14.29 -1.78 -4.99
N GLY A 411 -14.58 -0.57 -4.48
CA GLY A 411 -15.96 -0.08 -4.36
C GLY A 411 -16.65 0.01 -5.71
N ARG A 412 -15.90 0.36 -6.76
CA ARG A 412 -16.39 0.46 -8.13
C ARG A 412 -16.81 -0.89 -8.72
N ALA A 413 -16.01 -1.94 -8.50
CA ALA A 413 -16.37 -3.29 -8.93
C ALA A 413 -17.61 -3.80 -8.16
N ALA A 414 -17.68 -3.56 -6.85
CA ALA A 414 -18.84 -3.91 -6.03
C ALA A 414 -20.11 -3.17 -6.52
N LYS A 415 -20.01 -1.89 -6.84
CA LYS A 415 -21.12 -1.11 -7.38
C LYS A 415 -21.63 -1.68 -8.71
N LYS A 416 -20.74 -1.95 -9.67
CA LYS A 416 -21.10 -2.57 -10.95
C LYS A 416 -21.77 -3.94 -10.76
N MET A 417 -21.25 -4.74 -9.83
CA MET A 417 -21.87 -6.01 -9.46
C MET A 417 -23.28 -5.81 -8.90
N SER A 418 -23.48 -4.81 -8.04
CA SER A 418 -24.79 -4.49 -7.48
C SER A 418 -25.80 -4.09 -8.54
N GLU A 419 -25.41 -3.22 -9.48
CA GLU A 419 -26.26 -2.77 -10.60
C GLU A 419 -26.66 -3.94 -11.52
N SER A 420 -25.74 -4.86 -11.77
CA SER A 420 -25.97 -5.99 -12.67
C SER A 420 -26.80 -7.14 -12.09
N THR A 421 -26.71 -7.34 -10.77
CA THR A 421 -27.39 -8.43 -10.06
C THR A 421 -28.68 -7.98 -9.38
N GLY A 422 -28.81 -6.68 -9.08
CA GLY A 422 -29.88 -6.13 -8.25
C GLY A 422 -29.73 -6.43 -6.76
N ILE A 423 -28.59 -6.99 -6.33
CA ILE A 423 -28.29 -7.34 -4.94
C ILE A 423 -27.19 -6.41 -4.41
N PRO A 424 -27.28 -5.90 -3.17
CA PRO A 424 -26.21 -5.10 -2.60
C PRO A 424 -24.88 -5.87 -2.54
N ALA A 425 -23.82 -5.28 -3.10
CA ALA A 425 -22.47 -5.77 -2.98
C ALA A 425 -21.58 -4.75 -2.25
N ALA A 426 -20.56 -5.23 -1.56
CA ALA A 426 -19.64 -4.41 -0.78
C ALA A 426 -18.18 -4.66 -1.17
N THR A 427 -17.27 -3.80 -0.69
CA THR A 427 -15.85 -4.16 -0.74
C THR A 427 -15.56 -5.30 0.22
N ILE A 428 -14.54 -6.12 -0.06
CA ILE A 428 -14.07 -7.15 0.88
C ILE A 428 -13.73 -6.52 2.24
N HIS A 429 -13.08 -5.35 2.24
CA HIS A 429 -12.78 -4.60 3.47
C HIS A 429 -14.03 -4.25 4.28
N ARG A 430 -15.09 -3.75 3.62
CA ARG A 430 -16.35 -3.41 4.29
C ARG A 430 -17.10 -4.65 4.76
N LEU A 431 -17.07 -5.73 3.98
CA LEU A 431 -17.68 -7.01 4.35
C LEU A 431 -17.04 -7.56 5.64
N LEU A 432 -15.72 -7.41 5.78
CA LEU A 432 -14.95 -7.85 6.95
C LEU A 432 -14.90 -6.82 8.09
N GLY A 433 -15.51 -5.64 7.93
CA GLY A 433 -15.48 -4.56 8.93
C GLY A 433 -14.11 -3.91 9.16
N LEU A 434 -13.18 -4.02 8.21
CA LEU A 434 -11.81 -3.50 8.34
C LEU A 434 -11.80 -1.96 8.23
N ASN A 435 -11.49 -1.27 9.33
CA ASN A 435 -11.55 0.20 9.43
C ASN A 435 -10.23 0.94 9.18
N GLY A 436 -9.40 0.43 8.25
CA GLY A 436 -8.12 1.07 7.88
C GLY A 436 -6.98 0.90 8.90
N ASN A 437 -7.24 0.28 10.05
CA ASN A 437 -6.22 -0.26 10.94
C ASN A 437 -6.00 -1.74 10.58
N ASP A 438 -4.92 -2.07 9.84
CA ASP A 438 -4.72 -3.45 9.34
C ASP A 438 -4.42 -4.50 10.44
N GLU A 439 -4.45 -4.13 11.71
CA GLU A 439 -4.21 -5.04 12.85
C GLU A 439 -5.47 -5.76 13.33
N GLU A 440 -6.65 -5.35 12.88
CA GLU A 440 -7.90 -6.02 13.23
C GLU A 440 -8.05 -7.33 12.46
N ASP A 441 -8.33 -8.41 13.19
CA ASP A 441 -8.89 -9.63 12.60
C ASP A 441 -10.26 -9.25 12.02
N GLY A 442 -10.53 -9.64 10.77
CA GLY A 442 -11.80 -9.37 10.13
C GLY A 442 -12.97 -10.04 10.87
N ASN A 443 -14.13 -9.40 10.87
CA ASN A 443 -15.34 -9.97 11.45
C ASN A 443 -15.75 -11.26 10.73
N ASP A 444 -16.36 -12.19 11.45
CA ASP A 444 -17.01 -13.35 10.85
C ASP A 444 -18.14 -12.88 9.91
N ILE A 445 -18.29 -13.56 8.78
CA ILE A 445 -19.37 -13.27 7.82
C ILE A 445 -20.53 -14.26 8.03
N ASP A 446 -21.75 -13.79 7.82
CA ASP A 446 -22.96 -14.63 7.91
C ASP A 446 -23.65 -14.69 6.53
N GLY A 447 -23.97 -15.89 6.08
CA GLY A 447 -24.57 -16.15 4.78
C GLY A 447 -24.35 -17.57 4.29
N GLN A 448 -24.96 -17.90 3.15
CA GLN A 448 -24.90 -19.24 2.55
C GLN A 448 -24.10 -19.28 1.23
N LEU A 449 -24.03 -18.16 0.51
CA LEU A 449 -23.30 -18.02 -0.75
C LEU A 449 -22.49 -16.72 -0.74
N LEU A 450 -21.18 -16.81 -0.92
CA LEU A 450 -20.27 -15.69 -1.15
C LEU A 450 -19.78 -15.71 -2.60
N ILE A 451 -19.95 -14.61 -3.32
CA ILE A 451 -19.32 -14.43 -4.64
C ILE A 451 -18.38 -13.24 -4.57
N ILE A 452 -17.12 -13.46 -4.96
CA ILE A 452 -16.10 -12.42 -5.02
C ILE A 452 -15.68 -12.24 -6.48
N ASP A 453 -15.86 -11.04 -7.04
CA ASP A 453 -15.40 -10.69 -8.39
C ASP A 453 -14.10 -9.89 -8.36
N GLU A 454 -13.42 -9.82 -9.50
CA GLU A 454 -12.10 -9.20 -9.67
C GLU A 454 -11.03 -9.81 -8.74
N MET A 455 -11.07 -11.13 -8.53
CA MET A 455 -10.13 -11.86 -7.66
C MET A 455 -8.66 -11.69 -8.05
N SER A 456 -8.35 -11.28 -9.28
CA SER A 456 -6.98 -10.95 -9.71
C SER A 456 -6.36 -9.79 -8.92
N MET A 457 -7.17 -8.94 -8.28
CA MET A 457 -6.70 -7.79 -7.49
C MET A 457 -6.48 -8.12 -6.00
N VAL A 458 -6.85 -9.32 -5.54
CA VAL A 458 -6.79 -9.70 -4.12
C VAL A 458 -5.40 -10.28 -3.78
N ASP A 459 -4.74 -9.71 -2.78
CA ASP A 459 -3.44 -10.17 -2.28
C ASP A 459 -3.55 -11.26 -1.20
N THR A 460 -2.39 -11.78 -0.76
CA THR A 460 -2.32 -12.89 0.21
C THR A 460 -2.93 -12.52 1.56
N GLU A 461 -2.69 -11.30 2.06
CA GLU A 461 -3.13 -10.88 3.37
C GLU A 461 -4.66 -10.72 3.41
N LEU A 462 -5.22 -9.99 2.44
CA LEU A 462 -6.66 -9.77 2.35
C LEU A 462 -7.41 -11.09 2.13
N PHE A 463 -6.87 -11.99 1.30
CA PHE A 463 -7.50 -13.29 1.08
C PHE A 463 -7.43 -14.18 2.31
N THR A 464 -6.35 -14.13 3.09
CA THR A 464 -6.25 -14.89 4.35
C THR A 464 -7.29 -14.44 5.36
N LYS A 465 -7.43 -13.11 5.55
CA LYS A 465 -8.46 -12.52 6.41
C LYS A 465 -9.86 -12.97 5.97
N LEU A 466 -10.14 -12.91 4.66
CA LEU A 466 -11.42 -13.37 4.11
C LEU A 466 -11.69 -14.86 4.35
N MET A 467 -10.73 -15.73 4.05
CA MET A 467 -10.89 -17.18 4.20
C MET A 467 -11.06 -17.62 5.66
N LYS A 468 -10.45 -16.88 6.61
CA LYS A 468 -10.62 -17.09 8.04
C LYS A 468 -12.05 -16.75 8.50
N SER A 469 -12.62 -15.66 7.98
CA SER A 469 -13.96 -15.18 8.34
C SER A 469 -15.11 -16.00 7.74
N ILE A 470 -14.86 -16.84 6.72
CA ILE A 470 -15.90 -17.66 6.07
C ILE A 470 -16.31 -18.81 7.00
N PRO A 471 -17.59 -18.91 7.39
CA PRO A 471 -18.07 -20.01 8.22
C PRO A 471 -18.10 -21.33 7.44
N THR A 472 -18.03 -22.42 8.17
CA THR A 472 -18.19 -23.77 7.61
C THR A 472 -19.62 -23.91 7.05
N GLY A 473 -19.76 -24.48 5.85
CA GLY A 473 -21.05 -24.70 5.17
C GLY A 473 -21.43 -23.64 4.14
N MET A 474 -20.72 -22.52 4.11
CA MET A 474 -20.92 -21.46 3.12
C MET A 474 -20.27 -21.83 1.77
N LYS A 475 -21.00 -21.62 0.68
CA LYS A 475 -20.45 -21.73 -0.69
C LYS A 475 -19.67 -20.48 -1.07
N VAL A 476 -18.53 -20.64 -1.73
CA VAL A 476 -17.62 -19.56 -2.13
C VAL A 476 -17.32 -19.66 -3.63
N ILE A 477 -17.67 -18.61 -4.36
CA ILE A 477 -17.41 -18.49 -5.79
C ILE A 477 -16.39 -17.39 -6.03
N LEU A 478 -15.25 -17.76 -6.61
CA LEU A 478 -14.15 -16.87 -6.92
C LEU A 478 -14.18 -16.53 -8.41
N VAL A 479 -14.43 -15.26 -8.74
CA VAL A 479 -14.56 -14.78 -10.12
C VAL A 479 -13.45 -13.80 -10.46
N GLY A 480 -12.83 -13.97 -11.62
CA GLY A 480 -11.79 -13.04 -12.06
C GLY A 480 -11.20 -13.37 -13.43
N ASP A 481 -10.34 -12.47 -13.93
CA ASP A 481 -9.58 -12.67 -15.15
C ASP A 481 -8.12 -12.96 -14.80
N LYS A 482 -7.64 -14.17 -15.11
CA LYS A 482 -6.27 -14.60 -14.80
C LYS A 482 -5.19 -13.82 -15.58
N ASP A 483 -5.57 -13.17 -16.67
CA ASP A 483 -4.65 -12.46 -17.58
C ASP A 483 -4.60 -10.94 -17.27
N GLN A 484 -5.45 -10.44 -16.36
CA GLN A 484 -5.36 -9.08 -15.86
C GLN A 484 -4.13 -8.87 -14.96
N LEU A 485 -3.87 -7.60 -14.60
CA LEU A 485 -2.84 -7.25 -13.62
C LEU A 485 -3.09 -7.95 -12.28
N PRO A 486 -2.02 -8.48 -11.64
CA PRO A 486 -2.11 -9.06 -10.31
C PRO A 486 -2.33 -7.98 -9.23
N SER A 487 -2.57 -8.42 -7.99
CA SER A 487 -2.77 -7.56 -6.82
C SER A 487 -1.61 -6.57 -6.60
N VAL A 488 -1.89 -5.41 -6.00
CA VAL A 488 -0.82 -4.46 -5.63
C VAL A 488 0.04 -5.01 -4.49
N GLY A 489 -0.59 -5.65 -3.49
CA GLY A 489 0.11 -6.31 -2.39
C GLY A 489 0.75 -7.65 -2.79
N PRO A 490 1.58 -8.23 -1.90
CA PRO A 490 2.30 -9.48 -2.15
C PRO A 490 1.39 -10.69 -2.43
N GLY A 491 1.81 -11.52 -3.37
CA GLY A 491 1.17 -12.78 -3.74
C GLY A 491 0.45 -12.74 -5.09
N GLN A 492 0.02 -13.91 -5.55
CA GLN A 492 -0.76 -14.07 -6.79
C GLN A 492 -1.88 -15.08 -6.58
N VAL A 493 -2.67 -14.86 -5.53
CA VAL A 493 -3.65 -15.83 -4.98
C VAL A 493 -4.52 -16.46 -6.06
N PHE A 494 -5.22 -15.67 -6.86
CA PHE A 494 -6.14 -16.19 -7.88
C PHE A 494 -5.43 -17.07 -8.92
N TYR A 495 -4.23 -16.67 -9.33
CA TYR A 495 -3.41 -17.42 -10.28
C TYR A 495 -2.92 -18.74 -9.68
N ASP A 496 -2.45 -18.72 -8.43
CA ASP A 496 -1.98 -19.92 -7.72
C ASP A 496 -3.13 -20.91 -7.46
N LEU A 497 -4.32 -20.43 -7.08
CA LEU A 497 -5.51 -21.26 -6.93
C LEU A 497 -5.88 -21.96 -8.25
N ILE A 498 -5.89 -21.22 -9.36
CA ILE A 498 -6.15 -21.78 -10.70
C ILE A 498 -5.11 -22.85 -11.06
N ARG A 499 -3.82 -22.61 -10.80
CA ARG A 499 -2.73 -23.53 -11.14
C ARG A 499 -2.59 -24.74 -10.22
N SER A 500 -3.14 -24.67 -9.00
CA SER A 500 -3.10 -25.80 -8.06
C SER A 500 -3.97 -26.98 -8.52
N GLU A 501 -5.03 -26.71 -9.27
CA GLU A 501 -6.00 -27.73 -9.74
C GLU A 501 -6.73 -28.49 -8.62
N VAL A 502 -6.53 -28.12 -7.35
CA VAL A 502 -7.23 -28.71 -6.20
C VAL A 502 -8.66 -28.16 -6.06
N ILE A 503 -8.93 -26.98 -6.61
CA ILE A 503 -10.25 -26.33 -6.61
C ILE A 503 -10.88 -26.46 -8.01
N PRO A 504 -12.14 -26.93 -8.11
CA PRO A 504 -12.87 -26.97 -9.38
C PRO A 504 -12.94 -25.60 -10.04
N LYS A 505 -12.65 -25.56 -11.35
CA LYS A 505 -12.60 -24.32 -12.14
C LYS A 505 -13.24 -24.49 -13.51
N ILE A 506 -13.83 -23.42 -14.04
CA ILE A 506 -14.20 -23.32 -15.46
C ILE A 506 -13.66 -22.01 -16.04
N GLU A 507 -13.07 -22.13 -17.23
CA GLU A 507 -12.61 -21.00 -18.03
C GLU A 507 -13.58 -20.75 -19.19
N LEU A 508 -14.16 -19.56 -19.23
CA LEU A 508 -15.06 -19.11 -20.28
C LEU A 508 -14.24 -18.63 -21.48
N ASN A 509 -14.42 -19.29 -22.61
CA ASN A 509 -13.70 -19.00 -23.84
C ASN A 509 -14.57 -18.35 -24.92
N GLN A 510 -15.90 -18.51 -24.84
CA GLN A 510 -16.82 -17.94 -25.82
C GLN A 510 -17.09 -16.46 -25.52
N ILE A 511 -17.07 -15.65 -26.58
CA ILE A 511 -17.23 -14.20 -26.50
C ILE A 511 -18.64 -13.85 -26.99
N HIS A 512 -19.52 -13.44 -26.09
CA HIS A 512 -20.92 -13.13 -26.44
C HIS A 512 -21.11 -11.72 -26.99
N ARG A 513 -20.07 -10.89 -26.96
CA ARG A 513 -20.08 -9.56 -27.57
C ARG A 513 -19.97 -9.60 -29.11
N GLN A 514 -19.85 -10.79 -29.70
CA GLN A 514 -19.56 -11.05 -31.12
C GLN A 514 -20.64 -10.60 -32.13
N GLY A 515 -21.75 -10.00 -31.69
CA GLY A 515 -22.70 -9.38 -32.61
C GLY A 515 -22.12 -8.26 -33.49
N ASP A 516 -20.95 -7.68 -33.14
CA ASP A 516 -20.43 -6.45 -33.76
C ASP A 516 -19.02 -6.52 -34.42
N GLY A 517 -18.33 -7.67 -34.39
CA GLY A 517 -16.99 -7.80 -35.00
C GLY A 517 -15.92 -6.89 -34.37
N SER A 518 -15.88 -6.79 -33.03
CA SER A 518 -14.94 -5.91 -32.33
C SER A 518 -13.49 -6.37 -32.44
N THR A 519 -12.63 -5.56 -33.06
CA THR A 519 -11.20 -5.85 -33.22
C THR A 519 -10.39 -5.56 -31.96
N ILE A 520 -10.95 -4.83 -30.99
CA ILE A 520 -10.35 -4.61 -29.66
C ILE A 520 -10.24 -5.92 -28.89
N ILE A 521 -11.29 -6.75 -28.93
CA ILE A 521 -11.29 -8.04 -28.21
C ILE A 521 -10.30 -8.99 -28.85
N GLN A 522 -10.26 -9.05 -30.18
CA GLN A 522 -9.25 -9.80 -30.92
C GLN A 522 -7.83 -9.36 -30.53
N LEU A 523 -7.58 -8.04 -30.46
CA LEU A 523 -6.31 -7.49 -29.99
C LEU A 523 -5.95 -7.99 -28.58
N ALA A 524 -6.92 -8.02 -27.66
CA ALA A 524 -6.68 -8.47 -26.30
C ALA A 524 -6.26 -9.96 -26.26
N HIS A 525 -6.87 -10.81 -27.10
CA HIS A 525 -6.45 -12.21 -27.25
C HIS A 525 -5.05 -12.35 -27.86
N GLU A 526 -4.75 -11.57 -28.90
CA GLU A 526 -3.43 -11.53 -29.54
C GLU A 526 -2.36 -11.12 -28.51
N ILE A 527 -2.60 -10.05 -27.74
CA ILE A 527 -1.71 -9.61 -26.64
C ILE A 527 -1.53 -10.72 -25.60
N LYS A 528 -2.62 -11.35 -25.13
CA LYS A 528 -2.59 -12.44 -24.16
C LYS A 528 -1.68 -13.58 -24.63
N ASN A 529 -1.81 -13.96 -25.90
CA ASN A 529 -1.05 -15.05 -26.51
C ASN A 529 0.41 -14.68 -26.81
N GLY A 530 0.81 -13.41 -26.65
CA GLY A 530 2.15 -12.96 -26.99
C GLY A 530 2.33 -12.66 -28.48
N GLU A 531 1.24 -12.45 -29.20
CA GLU A 531 1.21 -12.27 -30.65
C GLU A 531 1.07 -10.79 -31.00
N ILE A 532 1.90 -10.33 -31.94
CA ILE A 532 1.77 -8.98 -32.51
C ILE A 532 0.86 -9.09 -33.74
N PRO A 533 -0.31 -8.44 -33.76
CA PRO A 533 -1.21 -8.50 -34.90
C PRO A 533 -0.56 -7.88 -36.14
N GLN A 534 -0.68 -8.54 -37.30
CA GLN A 534 -0.23 -7.95 -38.58
C GLN A 534 -1.00 -6.66 -38.90
N THR A 535 -2.26 -6.60 -38.48
CA THR A 535 -3.16 -5.47 -38.66
C THR A 535 -3.01 -4.41 -37.56
N LEU A 536 -1.94 -4.44 -36.75
CA LEU A 536 -1.76 -3.51 -35.62
C LEU A 536 -1.81 -2.03 -36.05
N LEU A 537 -1.25 -1.74 -37.23
CA LEU A 537 -1.19 -0.39 -37.80
C LEU A 537 -2.38 -0.08 -38.73
N ASP A 538 -3.21 -1.07 -39.01
CA ASP A 538 -4.38 -0.88 -39.84
C ASP A 538 -5.45 -0.10 -39.08
N LYS A 539 -6.16 0.75 -39.82
CA LYS A 539 -7.24 1.54 -39.26
C LYS A 539 -8.52 0.73 -39.29
N GLU A 540 -8.86 0.16 -38.14
CA GLU A 540 -10.07 -0.63 -37.95
C GLU A 540 -11.28 0.23 -37.54
N LYS A 541 -12.45 -0.41 -37.50
CA LYS A 541 -13.71 0.23 -37.07
C LYS A 541 -13.60 0.75 -35.64
N ASP A 542 -12.98 0.01 -34.72
CA ASP A 542 -12.95 0.30 -33.28
C ASP A 542 -11.55 0.47 -32.68
N ARG A 543 -10.46 0.14 -33.38
CA ARG A 543 -9.07 0.41 -32.94
C ARG A 543 -8.24 1.17 -33.98
N SER A 544 -7.26 1.92 -33.50
CA SER A 544 -6.21 2.53 -34.34
C SER A 544 -4.91 2.69 -33.57
N PHE A 545 -3.78 2.58 -34.25
CA PHE A 545 -2.46 2.89 -33.71
C PHE A 545 -1.87 4.10 -34.44
N ILE A 546 -1.52 5.16 -33.71
CA ILE A 546 -0.89 6.36 -34.26
C ILE A 546 0.58 6.36 -33.86
N GLN A 547 1.46 6.14 -34.83
CA GLN A 547 2.89 6.13 -34.60
C GLN A 547 3.44 7.54 -34.33
N CYS A 548 4.17 7.69 -33.23
CA CYS A 548 4.90 8.93 -32.92
C CYS A 548 5.98 8.69 -31.86
N ASN A 549 6.97 9.59 -31.79
CA ASN A 549 8.00 9.54 -30.75
C ASN A 549 7.49 10.14 -29.42
N THR A 550 8.25 9.94 -28.33
CA THR A 550 7.90 10.41 -26.97
C THR A 550 7.53 11.89 -26.93
N SER A 551 8.28 12.76 -27.61
CA SER A 551 8.08 14.21 -27.58
C SER A 551 6.85 14.68 -28.37
N GLN A 552 6.34 13.85 -29.27
CA GLN A 552 5.13 14.10 -30.05
C GLN A 552 3.86 13.56 -29.40
N VAL A 553 3.95 12.59 -28.50
CA VAL A 553 2.81 11.85 -27.93
C VAL A 553 1.75 12.78 -27.35
N VAL A 554 2.16 13.77 -26.55
CA VAL A 554 1.23 14.75 -25.96
C VAL A 554 0.44 15.48 -27.04
N LYS A 555 1.13 16.02 -28.06
CA LYS A 555 0.48 16.74 -29.16
C LYS A 555 -0.48 15.86 -29.95
N VAL A 556 -0.15 14.58 -30.12
CA VAL A 556 -1.03 13.61 -30.81
C VAL A 556 -2.26 13.33 -29.95
N ILE A 557 -2.10 13.12 -28.65
CA ILE A 557 -3.21 12.94 -27.71
C ILE A 557 -4.12 14.17 -27.75
N ASP A 558 -3.57 15.38 -27.73
CA ASP A 558 -4.34 16.63 -27.83
C ASP A 558 -5.22 16.66 -29.08
N GLN A 559 -4.65 16.31 -30.24
CA GLN A 559 -5.40 16.25 -31.50
C GLN A 559 -6.49 15.19 -31.47
N VAL A 560 -6.23 14.03 -30.87
CA VAL A 560 -7.20 12.95 -30.72
C VAL A 560 -8.36 13.39 -29.83
N VAL A 561 -8.06 13.99 -28.67
CA VAL A 561 -9.06 14.48 -27.72
C VAL A 561 -9.89 15.61 -28.35
N ALA A 562 -9.26 16.56 -29.05
CA ALA A 562 -9.98 17.64 -29.73
C ALA A 562 -10.97 17.09 -30.78
N LYS A 563 -10.53 16.14 -31.62
CA LYS A 563 -11.41 15.48 -32.59
C LYS A 563 -12.51 14.64 -31.93
N ALA A 564 -12.24 14.00 -30.80
CA ALA A 564 -13.25 13.27 -30.05
C ALA A 564 -14.31 14.22 -29.49
N LYS A 565 -13.91 15.37 -28.96
CA LYS A 565 -14.80 16.44 -28.49
C LYS A 565 -15.69 17.00 -29.62
N GLU A 566 -15.13 17.22 -30.81
CA GLU A 566 -15.91 17.60 -32.01
C GLU A 566 -16.97 16.55 -32.39
N ARG A 567 -16.65 15.27 -32.16
CA ARG A 567 -17.58 14.13 -32.34
C ARG A 567 -18.51 13.91 -31.16
N LYS A 568 -18.63 14.88 -30.24
CA LYS A 568 -19.52 14.88 -29.07
C LYS A 568 -19.18 13.85 -27.99
N PHE A 569 -17.95 13.33 -27.96
CA PHE A 569 -17.49 12.59 -26.79
C PHE A 569 -17.30 13.56 -25.62
N THR A 570 -17.84 13.19 -24.46
CA THR A 570 -17.70 13.96 -23.22
C THR A 570 -16.44 13.56 -22.46
N ALA A 571 -16.09 14.30 -21.41
CA ALA A 571 -14.94 13.96 -20.55
C ALA A 571 -15.13 12.61 -19.84
N THR A 572 -16.36 12.21 -19.55
CA THR A 572 -16.67 10.91 -18.95
C THR A 572 -16.53 9.76 -19.94
N ASP A 573 -16.74 10.02 -21.24
CA ASP A 573 -16.59 9.00 -22.29
C ASP A 573 -15.13 8.67 -22.61
N ILE A 574 -14.24 9.68 -22.50
CA ILE A 574 -12.83 9.57 -22.85
C ILE A 574 -12.00 9.29 -21.60
N GLN A 575 -11.11 8.31 -21.69
CA GLN A 575 -10.10 8.06 -20.68
C GLN A 575 -8.72 7.91 -21.32
N VAL A 576 -7.78 8.74 -20.87
CA VAL A 576 -6.36 8.49 -21.13
C VAL A 576 -5.81 7.59 -20.03
N LEU A 577 -5.07 6.54 -20.43
CA LEU A 577 -4.46 5.59 -19.50
C LEU A 577 -2.94 5.58 -19.68
N ALA A 578 -2.20 5.90 -18.63
CA ALA A 578 -0.74 5.88 -18.66
C ALA A 578 -0.18 5.13 -17.43
N PRO A 579 0.93 4.40 -17.54
CA PRO A 579 1.46 3.63 -16.42
C PRO A 579 2.19 4.48 -15.35
N MET A 580 2.68 5.67 -15.72
CA MET A 580 3.55 6.48 -14.86
C MET A 580 2.99 7.88 -14.61
N TYR A 581 3.17 8.39 -13.38
CA TYR A 581 2.72 9.74 -12.99
C TYR A 581 3.59 10.85 -13.58
N ARG A 582 4.91 10.70 -13.43
CA ARG A 582 5.92 11.67 -13.92
C ARG A 582 6.42 11.29 -15.31
N GLY A 583 6.87 12.28 -16.08
CA GLY A 583 7.48 12.10 -17.41
C GLY A 583 6.86 13.02 -18.46
N GLU A 584 7.35 12.95 -19.69
CA GLU A 584 6.83 13.78 -20.79
C GLU A 584 5.42 13.35 -21.20
N ALA A 585 5.12 12.05 -21.11
CA ALA A 585 3.79 11.49 -21.27
C ALA A 585 3.17 11.06 -19.92
N GLY A 586 3.65 11.61 -18.80
CA GLY A 586 3.16 11.24 -17.46
C GLY A 586 1.71 11.69 -17.21
N ILE A 587 1.01 10.99 -16.30
CA ILE A 587 -0.37 11.28 -15.90
C ILE A 587 -0.56 12.75 -15.50
N ASP A 588 0.36 13.32 -14.70
CA ASP A 588 0.21 14.68 -14.17
C ASP A 588 0.18 15.71 -15.29
N ARG A 589 1.04 15.54 -16.31
CA ARG A 589 1.08 16.41 -17.48
C ARG A 589 -0.13 16.21 -18.38
N LEU A 590 -0.44 14.96 -18.71
CA LEU A 590 -1.59 14.63 -19.57
C LEU A 590 -2.92 15.11 -18.97
N ASN A 591 -3.06 15.11 -17.64
CA ASN A 591 -4.24 15.67 -16.99
C ASN A 591 -4.41 17.16 -17.30
N ASN A 592 -3.34 17.95 -17.19
CA ASN A 592 -3.38 19.39 -17.47
C ASN A 592 -3.66 19.68 -18.95
N ASP A 593 -3.00 18.95 -19.85
CA ASP A 593 -3.15 19.13 -21.31
C ASP A 593 -4.57 18.77 -21.77
N VAL A 594 -5.10 17.63 -21.31
CA VAL A 594 -6.47 17.20 -21.64
C VAL A 594 -7.53 18.10 -20.98
N GLN A 595 -7.29 18.58 -19.75
CA GLN A 595 -8.17 19.57 -19.11
C GLN A 595 -8.27 20.84 -19.94
N ALA A 596 -7.16 21.37 -20.49
CA ALA A 596 -7.16 22.57 -21.30
C ALA A 596 -8.05 22.44 -22.56
N ILE A 597 -8.20 21.23 -23.10
CA ILE A 597 -9.04 20.95 -24.26
C ILE A 597 -10.49 20.67 -23.86
N MET A 598 -10.70 19.83 -22.85
CA MET A 598 -12.03 19.38 -22.45
C MET A 598 -12.77 20.45 -21.65
N ASN A 599 -12.09 21.12 -20.73
CA ASN A 599 -12.59 22.19 -19.88
C ASN A 599 -11.67 23.44 -19.90
N PRO A 600 -11.59 24.16 -21.05
CA PRO A 600 -10.75 25.35 -21.18
C PRO A 600 -11.17 26.47 -20.22
N PRO A 601 -10.23 27.34 -19.80
CA PRO A 601 -10.57 28.51 -19.01
C PRO A 601 -11.46 29.47 -19.80
N LYS A 602 -12.58 29.90 -19.21
CA LYS A 602 -13.59 30.77 -19.84
C LYS A 602 -13.38 32.27 -19.52
N GLY A 603 -12.17 32.66 -19.12
CA GLY A 603 -11.79 34.04 -18.75
C GLY A 603 -11.55 34.24 -17.25
N GLU A 604 -11.10 35.45 -16.86
CA GLU A 604 -10.67 35.77 -15.48
C GLU A 604 -11.78 35.68 -14.41
N GLN A 605 -13.05 35.73 -14.82
CA GLN A 605 -14.20 35.66 -13.90
C GLN A 605 -14.66 34.24 -13.58
N GLN A 606 -14.09 33.21 -14.22
CA GLN A 606 -14.44 31.83 -13.90
C GLN A 606 -13.89 31.47 -12.51
N LYS A 607 -14.77 31.02 -11.61
CA LYS A 607 -14.34 30.47 -10.32
C LYS A 607 -13.44 29.25 -10.56
N GLN A 608 -12.22 29.31 -10.04
CA GLN A 608 -11.26 28.22 -10.04
C GLN A 608 -10.46 28.26 -8.74
N VAL A 609 -9.97 27.10 -8.30
CA VAL A 609 -9.07 26.99 -7.14
C VAL A 609 -7.82 26.22 -7.55
N GLU A 610 -6.73 26.43 -6.82
CA GLU A 610 -5.46 25.76 -7.08
C GLU A 610 -4.96 25.06 -5.84
N TYR A 611 -4.52 23.81 -6.01
CA TYR A 611 -3.97 22.97 -4.95
C TYR A 611 -2.82 22.13 -5.50
N GLN A 612 -1.63 22.21 -4.89
CA GLN A 612 -0.44 21.47 -5.32
C GLN A 612 -0.15 21.58 -6.83
N ASN A 613 -0.27 22.79 -7.39
CA ASN A 613 -0.11 23.10 -8.81
C ASN A 613 -1.17 22.48 -9.77
N VAL A 614 -2.26 21.94 -9.22
CA VAL A 614 -3.42 21.47 -9.99
C VAL A 614 -4.54 22.51 -9.86
N LYS A 615 -5.10 22.93 -10.99
CA LYS A 615 -6.22 23.87 -11.04
C LYS A 615 -7.52 23.11 -11.19
N TYR A 616 -8.48 23.38 -10.32
CA TYR A 616 -9.83 22.81 -10.39
C TYR A 616 -10.84 23.87 -10.85
N ARG A 617 -11.69 23.48 -11.79
CA ARG A 617 -12.74 24.28 -12.42
C ARG A 617 -14.06 23.51 -12.38
N ILE A 618 -15.16 24.24 -12.32
CA ILE A 618 -16.49 23.63 -12.52
C ILE A 618 -16.49 22.91 -13.88
N GLY A 619 -16.93 21.66 -13.88
CA GLY A 619 -16.94 20.76 -15.03
C GLY A 619 -15.76 19.79 -15.08
N ASP A 620 -14.75 19.93 -14.21
CA ASP A 620 -13.59 19.05 -14.21
C ASP A 620 -13.93 17.63 -13.79
N LYS A 621 -13.29 16.66 -14.46
CA LYS A 621 -13.34 15.25 -14.11
C LYS A 621 -12.27 14.98 -13.06
N VAL A 622 -12.67 14.49 -11.89
CA VAL A 622 -11.79 14.27 -10.73
C VAL A 622 -11.85 12.82 -10.26
N LEU A 623 -10.80 12.37 -9.58
CA LEU A 623 -10.65 11.03 -9.00
C LEU A 623 -10.56 11.18 -7.48
N GLN A 624 -11.35 10.38 -6.75
CA GLN A 624 -11.20 10.22 -5.31
C GLN A 624 -9.99 9.33 -5.00
N LEU A 625 -9.12 9.76 -4.09
CA LEU A 625 -7.88 9.07 -3.71
C LEU A 625 -7.98 8.32 -2.38
N VAL A 626 -8.96 8.66 -1.54
CA VAL A 626 -9.16 8.11 -0.19
C VAL A 626 -10.60 7.62 -0.05
N ASN A 627 -10.82 6.47 0.58
CA ASN A 627 -12.18 5.99 0.83
C ASN A 627 -12.90 6.93 1.80
N ALA A 628 -14.11 7.37 1.45
CA ALA A 628 -15.02 8.16 2.27
C ALA A 628 -16.34 7.39 2.41
N PRO A 629 -16.39 6.34 3.25
CA PRO A 629 -17.55 5.45 3.34
C PRO A 629 -18.80 6.15 3.86
N GLU A 630 -18.65 7.19 4.71
CA GLU A 630 -19.76 8.01 5.21
C GLU A 630 -20.49 8.74 4.07
N ASP A 631 -19.74 9.15 3.04
CA ASP A 631 -20.25 9.85 1.85
C ASP A 631 -20.64 8.89 0.70
N ASN A 632 -20.45 7.58 0.92
CA ASN A 632 -20.60 6.53 -0.09
C ASN A 632 -19.72 6.77 -1.35
N VAL A 633 -18.50 7.27 -1.15
CA VAL A 633 -17.50 7.47 -2.22
C VAL A 633 -16.23 6.68 -1.91
N PHE A 634 -15.68 6.01 -2.91
CA PHE A 634 -14.53 5.12 -2.75
C PHE A 634 -13.31 5.60 -3.54
N ASN A 635 -12.13 5.16 -3.12
CA ASN A 635 -10.89 5.40 -3.83
C ASN A 635 -10.96 4.82 -5.25
N GLY A 636 -10.71 5.67 -6.24
CA GLY A 636 -10.83 5.36 -7.66
C GLY A 636 -12.15 5.82 -8.28
N ASP A 637 -13.11 6.32 -7.48
CA ASP A 637 -14.35 6.86 -8.03
C ASP A 637 -14.09 8.15 -8.80
N ILE A 638 -14.73 8.24 -9.96
CA ILE A 638 -14.63 9.39 -10.85
C ILE A 638 -15.84 10.28 -10.59
N GLY A 639 -15.57 11.53 -10.21
CA GLY A 639 -16.56 12.56 -10.00
C GLY A 639 -16.43 13.71 -10.98
N LYS A 640 -17.37 14.64 -10.91
CA LYS A 640 -17.36 15.89 -11.65
C LYS A 640 -17.50 17.07 -10.70
N VAL A 641 -16.60 18.06 -10.79
CA VAL A 641 -16.74 19.30 -10.02
C VAL A 641 -17.99 20.05 -10.50
N VAL A 642 -18.96 20.26 -9.62
CA VAL A 642 -20.22 20.96 -9.93
C VAL A 642 -20.29 22.35 -9.28
N GLY A 643 -19.54 22.56 -8.19
CA GLY A 643 -19.54 23.83 -7.46
C GLY A 643 -18.16 24.22 -6.96
N ILE A 644 -17.89 25.52 -6.97
CA ILE A 644 -16.73 26.12 -6.32
C ILE A 644 -17.22 27.34 -5.53
N GLU A 645 -17.01 27.31 -4.23
CA GLU A 645 -17.31 28.40 -3.31
C GLU A 645 -15.99 29.01 -2.86
N ILE A 646 -15.73 30.24 -3.33
CA ILE A 646 -14.53 31.02 -2.99
C ILE A 646 -15.02 32.21 -2.16
N ASN A 647 -14.51 32.37 -0.94
CA ASN A 647 -14.88 33.50 -0.11
C ASN A 647 -13.78 34.56 -0.13
N LYS A 648 -14.13 35.80 -0.50
CA LYS A 648 -13.20 36.94 -0.51
C LYS A 648 -13.10 37.62 0.86
N ASP A 649 -14.08 37.41 1.76
CA ASP A 649 -14.10 37.97 3.11
C ASP A 649 -13.72 36.90 4.15
N GLN A 650 -12.55 37.05 4.75
CA GLN A 650 -11.86 36.11 5.65
C GLN A 650 -12.56 35.81 7.00
N LYS A 651 -13.88 36.01 7.13
CA LYS A 651 -14.55 36.04 8.43
C LYS A 651 -15.59 34.96 8.72
N LYS A 652 -15.92 34.01 7.82
CA LYS A 652 -16.91 32.97 8.20
C LYS A 652 -16.90 31.58 7.54
N TYR A 653 -16.31 31.34 6.36
CA TYR A 653 -16.25 29.98 5.77
C TYR A 653 -15.02 29.77 4.86
N LEU A 654 -14.45 28.56 4.91
CA LEU A 654 -13.31 28.07 4.10
C LEU A 654 -13.73 27.84 2.63
N ASP A 655 -12.76 27.92 1.69
CA ASP A 655 -12.98 27.56 0.28
C ASP A 655 -13.50 26.12 0.16
N LYS A 656 -14.52 25.89 -0.67
CA LYS A 656 -15.12 24.56 -0.89
C LYS A 656 -15.17 24.17 -2.36
N LEU A 657 -14.90 22.90 -2.61
CA LEU A 657 -15.19 22.21 -3.85
C LEU A 657 -16.41 21.31 -3.64
N VAL A 658 -17.38 21.33 -4.56
CA VAL A 658 -18.50 20.40 -4.56
C VAL A 658 -18.33 19.49 -5.77
N VAL A 659 -18.25 18.19 -5.51
CA VAL A 659 -18.04 17.16 -6.52
C VAL A 659 -19.26 16.25 -6.55
N ALA A 660 -19.89 16.15 -7.71
CA ALA A 660 -20.94 15.17 -7.98
C ALA A 660 -20.28 13.85 -8.40
N PHE A 661 -20.48 12.83 -7.58
CA PHE A 661 -20.29 11.43 -7.95
C PHE A 661 -21.63 10.86 -8.41
N ASP A 662 -21.64 9.66 -8.98
CA ASP A 662 -22.82 9.08 -9.63
C ASP A 662 -24.12 9.09 -8.79
N GLN A 663 -24.03 8.99 -7.46
CA GLN A 663 -25.20 8.89 -6.57
C GLN A 663 -25.24 9.96 -5.46
N THR A 664 -24.15 10.69 -5.24
CA THR A 664 -24.00 11.62 -4.12
C THR A 664 -23.22 12.86 -4.55
N GLU A 665 -23.53 14.00 -3.94
CA GLU A 665 -22.71 15.20 -4.03
C GLU A 665 -21.96 15.38 -2.73
N VAL A 666 -20.64 15.53 -2.81
CA VAL A 666 -19.77 15.64 -1.63
C VAL A 666 -19.04 16.98 -1.67
N SER A 667 -18.98 17.64 -0.51
CA SER A 667 -18.32 18.92 -0.36
C SER A 667 -16.96 18.75 0.34
N TYR A 668 -15.91 19.21 -0.33
CA TYR A 668 -14.53 19.12 0.14
C TYR A 668 -14.02 20.50 0.55
N THR A 669 -13.57 20.60 1.79
CA THR A 669 -12.86 21.79 2.25
C THR A 669 -11.42 21.79 1.75
N ARG A 670 -10.72 22.92 1.84
CA ARG A 670 -9.33 23.04 1.39
C ARG A 670 -8.37 21.99 1.96
N ASN A 671 -8.61 21.50 3.19
CA ASN A 671 -7.79 20.46 3.80
C ASN A 671 -8.04 19.08 3.19
N ASP A 672 -9.22 18.86 2.62
CA ASP A 672 -9.64 17.60 2.01
C ASP A 672 -9.29 17.52 0.52
N TRP A 673 -8.77 18.60 -0.07
CA TRP A 673 -8.40 18.64 -1.49
C TRP A 673 -7.24 17.69 -1.84
N ASN A 674 -6.46 17.24 -0.85
CA ASN A 674 -5.48 16.17 -1.02
C ASN A 674 -6.11 14.81 -1.33
N GLN A 675 -7.41 14.64 -1.08
CA GLN A 675 -8.17 13.45 -1.42
C GLN A 675 -8.63 13.43 -2.87
N LEU A 676 -8.44 14.52 -3.62
CA LEU A 676 -8.87 14.65 -5.01
C LEU A 676 -7.67 14.87 -5.93
N THR A 677 -7.79 14.37 -7.16
CA THR A 677 -6.90 14.71 -8.28
C THR A 677 -7.69 14.77 -9.59
N LEU A 678 -7.13 15.30 -10.66
CA LEU A 678 -7.76 15.25 -11.98
C LEU A 678 -7.76 13.81 -12.53
N ALA A 679 -8.81 13.46 -13.28
CA ALA A 679 -9.05 12.10 -13.78
C ALA A 679 -9.19 12.00 -15.30
N TYR A 680 -8.75 13.01 -16.05
CA TYR A 680 -8.70 12.94 -17.52
C TYR A 680 -7.70 11.87 -17.98
N CYS A 681 -6.56 11.79 -17.30
CA CYS A 681 -5.60 10.72 -17.37
C CYS A 681 -5.53 10.02 -16.01
N THR A 682 -5.50 8.68 -16.00
CA THR A 682 -5.37 7.87 -14.79
C THR A 682 -4.38 6.74 -15.02
N SER A 683 -3.92 6.11 -13.94
CA SER A 683 -3.08 4.93 -14.06
C SER A 683 -3.90 3.71 -14.47
N ILE A 684 -3.27 2.77 -15.18
CA ILE A 684 -3.93 1.53 -15.61
C ILE A 684 -4.42 0.72 -14.39
N HIS A 685 -3.68 0.73 -13.28
CA HIS A 685 -4.09 0.13 -12.00
C HIS A 685 -5.37 0.77 -11.45
N LYS A 686 -5.46 2.11 -11.45
CA LYS A 686 -6.67 2.82 -10.97
C LYS A 686 -7.88 2.63 -11.89
N ALA A 687 -7.65 2.25 -13.15
CA ALA A 687 -8.70 1.92 -14.10
C ALA A 687 -9.19 0.45 -14.02
N GLN A 688 -8.62 -0.40 -13.14
CA GLN A 688 -9.15 -1.76 -12.93
C GLN A 688 -10.61 -1.73 -12.45
N GLY A 689 -11.39 -2.73 -12.84
CA GLY A 689 -12.85 -2.73 -12.64
C GLY A 689 -13.60 -1.66 -13.44
N SER A 690 -12.90 -0.88 -14.30
CA SER A 690 -13.49 0.19 -15.11
C SER A 690 -13.57 -0.10 -16.59
N GLU A 691 -14.58 0.49 -17.23
CA GLU A 691 -14.77 0.46 -18.67
C GLU A 691 -15.12 1.88 -19.12
N PHE A 692 -14.57 2.28 -20.27
CA PHE A 692 -14.74 3.60 -20.86
C PHE A 692 -15.08 3.48 -22.33
N ASN A 693 -15.93 4.38 -22.84
CA ASN A 693 -16.34 4.37 -24.25
C ASN A 693 -15.14 4.52 -25.19
N MET A 694 -14.22 5.45 -24.88
CA MET A 694 -12.99 5.64 -25.61
C MET A 694 -11.78 5.61 -24.68
N VAL A 695 -10.82 4.74 -24.98
CA VAL A 695 -9.52 4.70 -24.30
C VAL A 695 -8.44 5.21 -25.24
N ILE A 696 -7.61 6.12 -24.74
CA ILE A 696 -6.38 6.58 -25.39
C ILE A 696 -5.20 6.04 -24.59
N LEU A 697 -4.35 5.25 -25.24
CA LEU A 697 -3.26 4.51 -24.60
C LEU A 697 -1.91 4.92 -25.19
N PRO A 698 -1.18 5.86 -24.56
CA PRO A 698 0.22 6.11 -24.87
C PRO A 698 1.09 4.87 -24.60
N ILE A 699 1.97 4.53 -25.54
CA ILE A 699 2.94 3.43 -25.43
C ILE A 699 4.30 3.95 -25.91
N VAL A 700 5.16 4.31 -24.96
CA VAL A 700 6.44 4.97 -25.26
C VAL A 700 7.61 4.32 -24.53
N PRO A 701 8.86 4.46 -25.04
CA PRO A 701 10.04 3.90 -24.40
C PRO A 701 10.27 4.37 -22.95
N GLN A 702 9.77 5.56 -22.59
CA GLN A 702 9.86 6.08 -21.22
C GLN A 702 9.17 5.15 -20.19
N TYR A 703 8.21 4.34 -20.62
CA TYR A 703 7.47 3.41 -19.75
C TYR A 703 8.14 2.05 -19.56
N ARG A 704 9.31 1.81 -20.18
CA ARG A 704 9.96 0.49 -20.30
C ARG A 704 9.95 -0.36 -19.02
N ARG A 705 10.16 0.26 -17.85
CA ARG A 705 10.15 -0.45 -16.55
C ARG A 705 8.81 -1.06 -16.14
N MET A 706 7.71 -0.58 -16.72
CA MET A 706 6.34 -1.04 -16.44
C MET A 706 5.70 -1.74 -17.63
N LEU A 707 6.35 -1.79 -18.80
CA LEU A 707 5.81 -2.44 -19.99
C LEU A 707 5.80 -3.96 -19.81
N GLU A 708 4.65 -4.47 -19.36
CA GLU A 708 4.36 -5.89 -19.20
C GLU A 708 3.08 -6.26 -19.94
N ARG A 709 3.00 -7.51 -20.41
CA ARG A 709 1.86 -8.03 -21.16
C ARG A 709 0.53 -7.85 -20.43
N ASN A 710 0.47 -8.17 -19.13
CA ASN A 710 -0.75 -8.03 -18.32
C ASN A 710 -1.20 -6.57 -18.17
N LEU A 711 -0.25 -5.63 -18.11
CA LEU A 711 -0.54 -4.20 -18.06
C LEU A 711 -1.22 -3.75 -19.36
N LEU A 712 -0.64 -4.12 -20.51
CA LEU A 712 -1.19 -3.78 -21.82
C LEU A 712 -2.55 -4.44 -22.07
N TYR A 713 -2.67 -5.73 -21.75
CA TYR A 713 -3.94 -6.45 -21.80
C TYR A 713 -4.99 -5.73 -20.94
N THR A 714 -4.68 -5.43 -19.68
CA THR A 714 -5.61 -4.73 -18.78
C THR A 714 -6.04 -3.39 -19.34
N ALA A 715 -5.11 -2.59 -19.89
CA ALA A 715 -5.41 -1.29 -20.49
C ALA A 715 -6.33 -1.39 -21.72
N VAL A 716 -6.04 -2.33 -22.63
CA VAL A 716 -6.84 -2.58 -23.85
C VAL A 716 -8.25 -3.02 -23.49
N THR A 717 -8.40 -3.90 -22.48
CA THR A 717 -9.72 -4.37 -22.04
C THR A 717 -10.59 -3.32 -21.36
N ARG A 718 -10.04 -2.14 -21.01
CA ARG A 718 -10.86 -1.02 -20.47
C ARG A 718 -11.68 -0.33 -21.56
N ALA A 719 -11.35 -0.52 -22.84
CA ALA A 719 -12.03 0.12 -23.96
C ALA A 719 -13.32 -0.62 -24.32
N SER A 720 -14.47 0.03 -24.19
CA SER A 720 -15.76 -0.56 -24.51
C SER A 720 -16.16 -0.34 -25.98
N GLN A 721 -15.80 0.77 -26.62
CA GLN A 721 -16.19 1.07 -28.02
C GLN A 721 -15.03 1.51 -28.92
N LYS A 722 -14.06 2.28 -28.41
CA LYS A 722 -12.96 2.83 -29.19
C LYS A 722 -11.63 2.73 -28.44
N LEU A 723 -10.61 2.24 -29.11
CA LEU A 723 -9.24 2.20 -28.62
C LEU A 723 -8.31 2.99 -29.55
N ILE A 724 -7.57 3.94 -29.02
CA ILE A 724 -6.57 4.70 -29.76
C ILE A 724 -5.22 4.53 -29.06
N MET A 725 -4.34 3.74 -29.65
CA MET A 725 -2.97 3.59 -29.17
C MET A 725 -2.09 4.67 -29.82
N VAL A 726 -1.17 5.24 -29.05
CA VAL A 726 -0.32 6.35 -29.51
C VAL A 726 1.11 6.10 -29.07
N GLY A 727 2.08 6.08 -30.00
CA GLY A 727 3.49 5.97 -29.63
C GLY A 727 4.30 5.05 -30.54
N ASP A 728 5.17 4.23 -29.95
CA ASP A 728 6.18 3.45 -30.67
C ASP A 728 5.82 1.95 -30.73
N VAL A 729 5.97 1.36 -31.91
CA VAL A 729 5.64 -0.06 -32.13
C VAL A 729 6.63 -0.99 -31.44
N ASN A 730 7.91 -0.60 -31.34
CA ASN A 730 8.89 -1.43 -30.64
C ASN A 730 8.55 -1.53 -29.15
N SER A 731 8.06 -0.44 -28.55
CA SER A 731 7.57 -0.42 -27.17
C SER A 731 6.35 -1.33 -26.99
N PHE A 732 5.45 -1.38 -27.98
CA PHE A 732 4.34 -2.34 -27.97
C PHE A 732 4.84 -3.80 -28.06
N ALA A 733 5.78 -4.08 -28.96
CA ALA A 733 6.40 -5.39 -29.11
C ALA A 733 7.15 -5.85 -27.85
N GLU A 734 7.93 -4.96 -27.23
CA GLU A 734 8.63 -5.20 -25.97
C GLU A 734 7.63 -5.59 -24.87
N CYS A 735 6.55 -4.82 -24.74
CA CYS A 735 5.48 -5.07 -23.78
C CYS A 735 4.86 -6.46 -23.93
N ILE A 736 4.61 -6.91 -25.17
CA ILE A 736 4.06 -8.24 -25.45
C ILE A 736 5.06 -9.36 -25.11
N SER A 737 6.34 -9.15 -25.39
CA SER A 737 7.39 -10.14 -25.12
C SER A 737 7.63 -10.35 -23.62
N HIS A 738 7.42 -9.31 -22.81
CA HIS A 738 7.57 -9.36 -21.37
C HIS A 738 6.31 -9.94 -20.70
N VAL A 739 6.31 -11.25 -20.50
CA VAL A 739 5.35 -11.89 -19.59
C VAL A 739 5.61 -11.35 -18.18
N SER A 740 4.55 -10.93 -17.50
CA SER A 740 4.64 -10.49 -16.10
C SER A 740 5.45 -11.51 -15.27
N SER A 741 6.34 -11.02 -14.43
CA SER A 741 7.18 -11.88 -13.58
C SER A 741 6.28 -12.84 -12.80
N ASN A 742 6.47 -14.16 -12.97
CA ASN A 742 5.90 -15.16 -12.08
C ASN A 742 6.30 -14.78 -10.65
N ARG A 743 5.34 -14.25 -9.87
CA ARG A 743 5.63 -13.85 -8.50
C ARG A 743 6.11 -15.07 -7.75
N LYS A 744 7.11 -14.86 -6.90
CA LYS A 744 7.65 -15.90 -6.03
C LYS A 744 6.66 -16.14 -4.91
N THR A 745 5.81 -17.14 -5.08
CA THR A 745 4.82 -17.61 -4.10
C THR A 745 4.99 -19.09 -3.83
N SER A 746 4.56 -19.55 -2.66
CA SER A 746 4.52 -20.99 -2.33
C SER A 746 3.11 -21.48 -2.05
N LEU A 747 2.08 -20.65 -2.24
CA LEU A 747 0.68 -21.01 -2.02
C LEU A 747 0.26 -22.27 -2.78
N ARG A 748 0.67 -22.43 -4.05
CA ARG A 748 0.43 -23.67 -4.81
C ARG A 748 1.00 -24.91 -4.10
N GLU A 749 2.25 -24.82 -3.63
CA GLU A 749 2.90 -25.92 -2.91
C GLU A 749 2.21 -26.20 -1.57
N ARG A 750 1.70 -25.17 -0.87
CA ARG A 750 0.92 -25.32 0.36
C ARG A 750 -0.40 -26.04 0.10
N LEU A 751 -1.12 -25.63 -0.94
CA LEU A 751 -2.36 -26.28 -1.38
C LEU A 751 -2.11 -27.76 -1.71
N ASP A 752 -1.09 -28.06 -2.50
CA ASP A 752 -0.74 -29.45 -2.85
C ASP A 752 -0.44 -30.29 -1.60
N LYS A 753 0.34 -29.76 -0.65
CA LYS A 753 0.66 -30.46 0.61
C LYS A 753 -0.58 -30.73 1.48
N ILE A 754 -1.52 -29.78 1.54
CA ILE A 754 -2.72 -29.88 2.38
C ILE A 754 -3.79 -30.81 1.77
N PHE A 755 -4.00 -30.75 0.45
CA PHE A 755 -5.02 -31.53 -0.25
C PHE A 755 -4.53 -32.93 -0.65
N ASN A 756 -3.23 -33.07 -0.97
CA ASN A 756 -2.61 -34.33 -1.37
C ASN A 756 -1.44 -34.69 -0.42
N PRO A 757 -1.72 -34.97 0.86
CA PRO A 757 -0.66 -35.33 1.80
C PRO A 757 0.01 -36.62 1.33
N LYS A 758 1.28 -36.55 0.93
CA LYS A 758 2.07 -37.76 0.68
C LYS A 758 2.12 -38.57 1.97
N PRO A 759 1.93 -39.90 1.94
CA PRO A 759 2.14 -40.73 3.12
C PRO A 759 3.57 -40.49 3.60
N VAL A 760 3.69 -40.06 4.85
CA VAL A 760 4.97 -39.83 5.52
C VAL A 760 5.72 -41.16 5.51
N SER A 761 6.69 -41.30 4.60
CA SER A 761 7.76 -42.27 4.80
C SER A 761 8.62 -41.75 5.94
N GLU A 762 9.03 -42.67 6.78
CA GLU A 762 9.55 -42.50 8.13
C GLU A 762 10.53 -41.34 8.34
N LYS A 763 10.29 -40.61 9.45
CA LYS A 763 11.19 -39.78 10.27
C LYS A 763 12.41 -39.12 9.56
N PRO A 764 12.56 -37.79 9.61
CA PRO A 764 13.86 -37.19 9.35
C PRO A 764 14.82 -37.60 10.47
N GLU A 765 15.86 -38.36 10.13
CA GLU A 765 17.03 -38.52 10.99
C GLU A 765 17.60 -37.13 11.30
N LEU A 766 17.68 -36.82 12.59
CA LEU A 766 18.46 -35.72 13.11
C LEU A 766 19.93 -35.99 12.78
N VAL A 767 20.42 -35.43 11.68
CA VAL A 767 21.86 -35.37 11.40
C VAL A 767 22.42 -34.14 12.11
N ASP A 768 22.92 -34.36 13.32
CA ASP A 768 23.90 -33.48 13.97
C ASP A 768 25.13 -33.34 13.05
N LYS A 769 25.14 -32.32 12.18
CA LYS A 769 26.39 -31.89 11.53
C LYS A 769 27.08 -30.86 12.44
N LYS A 770 27.92 -31.38 13.33
CA LYS A 770 29.08 -30.65 13.84
C LYS A 770 29.89 -30.15 12.64
N VAL A 771 30.12 -28.84 12.59
CA VAL A 771 31.10 -28.23 11.71
C VAL A 771 32.48 -28.71 12.17
N SER A 772 33.07 -29.65 11.44
CA SER A 772 34.50 -29.91 11.49
C SER A 772 35.10 -29.47 10.16
N THR A 773 35.91 -28.42 10.25
CA THR A 773 37.04 -28.17 9.34
C THR A 773 37.85 -29.45 9.21
N ASP A 774 38.06 -29.93 7.99
CA ASP A 774 39.36 -30.44 7.55
C ASP A 774 39.33 -30.67 6.03
N ILE A 775 40.33 -30.08 5.39
CA ILE A 775 40.70 -30.26 4.00
C ILE A 775 41.51 -31.55 3.95
N GLU A 776 41.05 -32.59 3.25
CA GLU A 776 41.94 -33.63 2.76
C GLU A 776 41.37 -34.36 1.55
N SER A 777 42.30 -34.66 0.65
CA SER A 777 42.22 -35.17 -0.71
C SER A 777 41.63 -36.58 -0.84
N GLU A 778 40.76 -36.81 -1.82
CA GLU A 778 40.40 -38.16 -2.28
C GLU A 778 40.91 -38.43 -3.71
N GLU A 779 41.75 -39.47 -3.83
CA GLU A 779 42.05 -40.19 -5.06
C GLU A 779 40.87 -41.10 -5.48
N PRO A 780 40.73 -41.44 -6.79
CA PRO A 780 39.49 -41.98 -7.34
C PRO A 780 39.40 -43.51 -7.24
N LYS A 781 38.21 -44.03 -6.93
CA LYS A 781 37.84 -45.44 -7.15
C LYS A 781 37.30 -45.65 -8.56
N LYS A 782 37.85 -46.69 -9.21
CA LYS A 782 37.50 -47.22 -10.52
C LYS A 782 36.14 -47.94 -10.54
N ASP A 783 35.59 -47.99 -11.76
CA ASP A 783 34.68 -48.99 -12.35
C ASP A 783 33.26 -48.50 -12.70
N ALA A 784 33.15 -47.87 -13.87
CA ALA A 784 32.00 -47.96 -14.77
C ALA A 784 32.47 -47.65 -16.21
N GLU A 785 32.15 -48.53 -17.18
CA GLU A 785 32.43 -48.34 -18.61
C GLU A 785 31.66 -47.14 -19.21
N PRO A 786 32.16 -46.53 -20.31
CA PRO A 786 31.91 -45.13 -20.60
C PRO A 786 30.66 -44.90 -21.48
N ASP A 787 29.70 -44.13 -20.97
CA ASP A 787 28.76 -43.43 -21.82
C ASP A 787 29.54 -42.39 -22.65
N LYS A 788 29.44 -42.46 -23.98
CA LYS A 788 30.05 -41.47 -24.87
C LYS A 788 29.40 -40.09 -24.62
N TYR A 789 30.09 -39.22 -23.88
CA TYR A 789 29.73 -37.82 -23.70
C TYR A 789 29.95 -37.05 -25.01
N ILE A 790 28.97 -37.07 -25.91
CA ILE A 790 28.98 -36.22 -27.10
C ILE A 790 28.52 -34.82 -26.69
N LEU A 791 29.40 -33.83 -26.91
CA LEU A 791 29.08 -32.42 -26.73
C LEU A 791 28.09 -31.98 -27.82
N THR A 792 26.90 -31.56 -27.43
CA THR A 792 25.87 -31.03 -28.34
C THR A 792 25.40 -29.69 -27.84
N GLU A 793 25.09 -28.77 -28.75
CA GLU A 793 24.68 -27.39 -28.43
C GLU A 793 23.49 -27.33 -27.46
N ALA A 794 22.53 -28.25 -27.60
CA ALA A 794 21.37 -28.36 -26.70
C ALA A 794 21.76 -28.68 -25.24
N LYS A 795 22.86 -29.41 -25.01
CA LYS A 795 23.34 -29.77 -23.66
C LYS A 795 24.13 -28.63 -22.99
N ILE A 796 24.77 -27.78 -23.79
CA ILE A 796 25.43 -26.55 -23.32
C ILE A 796 24.36 -25.52 -22.92
N LEU A 797 23.35 -25.30 -23.77
CA LEU A 797 22.28 -24.33 -23.51
C LEU A 797 21.39 -24.71 -22.33
N SER A 798 21.33 -26.00 -21.97
CA SER A 798 20.60 -26.50 -20.80
C SER A 798 21.47 -26.60 -19.53
N ASN A 799 22.72 -26.13 -19.56
CA ASN A 799 23.71 -26.22 -18.47
C ASN A 799 23.96 -27.65 -17.96
N GLN A 800 23.71 -28.67 -18.79
CA GLN A 800 23.99 -30.07 -18.43
C GLN A 800 25.47 -30.42 -18.63
N ILE A 801 26.16 -29.74 -19.54
CA ILE A 801 27.60 -29.88 -19.77
C ILE A 801 28.20 -28.48 -19.90
N ASP A 802 29.24 -28.18 -19.11
CA ASP A 802 29.96 -26.91 -19.22
C ASP A 802 30.67 -26.84 -20.58
N PRO A 803 30.51 -25.75 -21.36
CA PRO A 803 31.24 -25.58 -22.61
C PRO A 803 32.77 -25.61 -22.45
N MET A 804 33.30 -25.42 -21.23
CA MET A 804 34.72 -25.48 -20.88
C MET A 804 35.16 -26.86 -20.35
N VAL A 805 34.30 -27.88 -20.39
CA VAL A 805 34.67 -29.26 -20.02
C VAL A 805 35.91 -29.70 -20.81
N GLY A 806 36.98 -30.07 -20.10
CA GLY A 806 38.25 -30.49 -20.69
C GLY A 806 39.25 -29.38 -20.99
N MET A 807 38.96 -28.11 -20.64
CA MET A 807 39.86 -26.97 -20.82
C MET A 807 40.59 -26.53 -19.53
N ASP A 808 40.57 -27.35 -18.48
CA ASP A 808 41.26 -27.04 -17.23
C ASP A 808 42.77 -26.89 -17.44
N GLY A 809 43.30 -25.71 -17.08
CA GLY A 809 44.72 -25.38 -17.18
C GLY A 809 45.18 -24.81 -18.52
N VAL A 810 44.28 -24.71 -19.53
CA VAL A 810 44.60 -24.16 -20.84
C VAL A 810 44.40 -22.63 -20.83
N LYS A 811 45.42 -21.87 -21.21
CA LYS A 811 45.37 -20.41 -21.30
C LYS A 811 45.18 -19.98 -22.76
N PRO A 812 44.58 -18.82 -23.03
CA PRO A 812 44.42 -18.31 -24.40
C PRO A 812 45.75 -18.20 -25.18
N ASN A 813 46.87 -17.99 -24.49
CA ASN A 813 48.20 -17.93 -25.09
C ASN A 813 48.69 -19.28 -25.63
N ASP A 814 48.12 -20.41 -25.19
CA ASP A 814 48.50 -21.75 -25.66
C ASP A 814 47.98 -22.04 -27.08
N PHE A 815 47.13 -21.17 -27.62
CA PHE A 815 46.58 -21.23 -28.98
C PHE A 815 47.08 -20.11 -29.90
N MET A 816 48.05 -19.31 -29.45
CA MET A 816 48.71 -18.31 -30.30
C MET A 816 49.90 -18.99 -30.98
N ASP A 817 49.84 -19.14 -32.31
CA ASP A 817 50.94 -19.69 -33.10
C ASP A 817 52.24 -18.89 -32.85
N GLU A 818 53.32 -19.59 -32.47
CA GLU A 818 54.69 -19.07 -32.47
C GLU A 818 55.14 -18.82 -33.92
N LYS A 819 54.66 -17.74 -34.52
CA LYS A 819 55.29 -17.04 -35.64
C LYS A 819 54.56 -15.73 -35.85
N LEU A 820 55.11 -14.68 -35.23
CA LEU A 820 55.17 -13.32 -35.74
C LEU A 820 56.14 -12.55 -34.82
N GLU A 821 57.40 -12.49 -35.25
CA GLU A 821 58.29 -11.37 -34.92
C GLU A 821 57.70 -10.05 -35.44
#